data_AF-A0A0Q9K3W2-F1
#
_entry.id   AF-A0A0Q9K3W2-F1
#
_cell.length_a   1.000
_cell.length_b   1.000
_cell.length_c   1.000
_cell.angle_alpha   90.00
_cell.angle_beta   90.00
_cell.angle_gamma   90.00
#
_symmetry.space_group_name_H-M   'P 1'
#
loop_
_entity.id
_entity.type
_entity.pdbx_description
1 polymer ?
#
loop_
_entity_poly.entity_id
_entity_poly.type
_entity_poly.pdbx_seq_one_letter_code
_entity_poly.pdbx_strand_id
1 'polypeptide(L)'
;MNNQEEYKLSPTRQLSDIEKGLIWKKPLSHKVSEEELRICKEIKRNWHRGEMKIANILLEGDAGSGKTQLAKALSAEFGLPYTKVTCFADMDKSDIIGAILPVISSERLEQVESAEQSVLKEDDVVEYRFYPSEIVRAYQKGYLLEIQEPTVIRDAAVLMALNSALELDGSINLPTEIIRRHPDFIAVITTNRSYAGTRPLNEALRDRVQHTEKMDLPTKEIMIERAMSKTGYRDEKVLDVLADIIIILDKTARANAIKGVAGMRSFFYWADAVAGGASAKESLYHKVIYKITTDSEEIKLLEEALKSHGLLAGLDQIEMELKKKRIFDEVEIRTCGNIDDTDFDHNKKVEEQGIVLKKSADSDESTSDVSDDSTDMESSEMGEDGTPKYHQSNPETMSDDAKQKDRDFRKKLNRDAREVVSDSIHKKVKLIVHRPDYGYESEQEYISLSKELMPVVREIARKTLPLLEHETSSEFARNQFYGSKFQADSVAYRDFRYFAKKRPPTESPSLAVGLRVDESASMSAFGRLEAAKRAVIAVYEFCQMCHIPILIYGDTADASKQEQMSIYAYTDFDKTDANDRFRLMGIRARSNNRDGMALRIMADRLAGSLQQTKLLISISDGQPKAMDDYTGNYAIKDMQQTIAEYERKGITFLAAAIGQDKEVINQIYGNEKFLDITNLTELPSKLVRIIARYL
;
A
#
# COMPACT_ATOMS: atom_id res chain seq x y z
N MET A 1 28.68 -43.01 -4.34
CA MET A 1 27.93 -43.66 -3.25
C MET A 1 26.79 -42.73 -2.86
N ASN A 2 25.53 -43.17 -2.95
CA ASN A 2 24.36 -42.33 -2.69
C ASN A 2 24.30 -41.96 -1.20
N ASN A 3 24.55 -40.69 -0.88
CA ASN A 3 24.52 -40.13 0.48
C ASN A 3 23.08 -39.99 1.07
N GLN A 4 22.05 -40.54 0.42
CA GLN A 4 20.63 -40.32 0.74
C GLN A 4 20.15 -40.95 2.06
N GLU A 5 21.02 -41.65 2.81
CA GLU A 5 20.64 -42.28 4.08
C GLU A 5 21.31 -41.68 5.31
N GLU A 6 22.27 -40.75 5.14
CA GLU A 6 23.08 -40.24 6.25
C GLU A 6 22.25 -39.48 7.29
N TYR A 7 21.26 -38.71 6.83
CA TYR A 7 20.49 -37.78 7.67
C TYR A 7 19.05 -38.24 8.00
N LYS A 8 18.63 -39.44 7.60
CA LYS A 8 17.29 -39.97 7.92
C LYS A 8 17.04 -39.97 9.43
N LEU A 9 15.94 -39.39 9.88
CA LEU A 9 15.72 -39.13 11.31
C LEU A 9 15.06 -40.30 12.06
N SER A 10 14.05 -40.93 11.45
CA SER A 10 13.24 -42.00 12.08
C SER A 10 13.15 -43.23 11.17
N PRO A 11 14.24 -44.00 10.98
CA PRO A 11 14.33 -45.08 10.00
C PRO A 11 13.41 -46.28 10.30
N THR A 12 12.96 -46.44 11.55
CA THR A 12 12.03 -47.50 11.96
C THR A 12 10.57 -47.19 11.65
N ARG A 13 10.25 -45.95 11.26
CA ARG A 13 8.89 -45.51 10.99
C ARG A 13 8.38 -46.08 9.67
N GLN A 14 7.24 -46.75 9.72
CA GLN A 14 6.55 -47.22 8.53
C GLN A 14 5.65 -46.11 7.98
N LEU A 15 5.96 -45.65 6.77
CA LEU A 15 5.14 -44.68 6.04
C LEU A 15 4.21 -45.40 5.07
N SER A 16 2.97 -44.93 4.96
CA SER A 16 2.03 -45.34 3.91
C SER A 16 2.57 -44.95 2.52
N ASP A 17 2.05 -45.57 1.46
CA ASP A 17 2.51 -45.26 0.10
C ASP A 17 2.19 -43.81 -0.31
N ILE A 18 1.09 -43.25 0.22
CA ILE A 18 0.76 -41.83 0.07
C ILE A 18 1.82 -40.95 0.75
N GLU A 19 2.23 -41.28 1.97
CA GLU A 19 3.26 -40.54 2.72
C GLU A 19 4.64 -40.63 2.05
N LYS A 20 5.02 -41.81 1.53
CA LYS A 20 6.25 -41.96 0.74
C LYS A 20 6.23 -41.08 -0.51
N GLY A 21 5.07 -40.93 -1.14
CA GLY A 21 4.86 -40.03 -2.28
C GLY A 21 5.02 -38.55 -1.94
N LEU A 22 4.81 -38.18 -0.68
CA LEU A 22 4.98 -36.81 -0.17
C LEU A 22 6.42 -36.48 0.24
N ILE A 23 7.32 -37.47 0.33
CA ILE A 23 8.75 -37.20 0.51
C ILE A 23 9.28 -36.58 -0.77
N TRP A 24 9.85 -35.38 -0.65
CA TRP A 24 10.36 -34.68 -1.81
C TRP A 24 11.53 -35.43 -2.47
N LYS A 25 11.58 -35.42 -3.80
CA LYS A 25 12.68 -36.00 -4.57
C LYS A 25 13.56 -34.90 -5.12
N LYS A 26 14.83 -34.90 -4.74
CA LYS A 26 15.83 -33.96 -5.25
C LYS A 26 15.95 -34.06 -6.77
N PRO A 27 15.73 -32.98 -7.54
CA PRO A 27 15.98 -32.97 -8.96
C PRO A 27 17.49 -33.07 -9.23
N LEU A 28 17.87 -33.53 -10.43
CA LEU A 28 19.27 -33.63 -10.85
C LEU A 28 20.01 -32.29 -10.81
N SER A 29 19.28 -31.18 -10.95
CA SER A 29 19.81 -29.82 -10.87
C SER A 29 19.98 -29.31 -9.43
N HIS A 30 19.57 -30.06 -8.40
CA HIS A 30 19.75 -29.66 -7.00
C HIS A 30 21.21 -29.75 -6.60
N LYS A 31 21.76 -28.63 -6.14
CA LYS A 31 23.11 -28.55 -5.57
C LYS A 31 22.99 -28.30 -4.08
N VAL A 32 23.50 -29.25 -3.30
CA VAL A 32 23.48 -29.20 -1.83
C VAL A 32 24.26 -27.98 -1.39
N SER A 33 23.64 -27.14 -0.56
CA SER A 33 24.26 -25.92 -0.03
C SER A 33 24.93 -26.16 1.32
N GLU A 34 25.80 -25.25 1.73
CA GLU A 34 26.43 -25.32 3.05
C GLU A 34 25.41 -25.20 4.18
N GLU A 35 24.39 -24.34 4.00
CA GLU A 35 23.28 -24.17 4.93
C GLU A 35 22.48 -25.47 5.08
N GLU A 36 22.21 -26.16 3.96
CA GLU A 36 21.54 -27.47 3.96
C GLU A 36 22.30 -28.50 4.80
N LEU A 37 23.61 -28.63 4.56
CA LEU A 37 24.45 -29.56 5.32
C LEU A 37 24.51 -29.19 6.81
N ARG A 38 24.58 -27.89 7.12
CA ARG A 38 24.64 -27.40 8.50
C ARG A 38 23.37 -27.75 9.26
N ILE A 39 22.20 -27.43 8.69
CA ILE A 39 20.89 -27.77 9.26
C ILE A 39 20.78 -29.28 9.45
N CYS A 40 21.10 -30.08 8.43
CA CYS A 40 21.01 -31.53 8.50
C CYS A 40 21.87 -32.12 9.62
N LYS A 41 23.13 -31.69 9.72
CA LYS A 41 24.06 -32.14 10.77
C LYS A 41 23.57 -31.76 12.16
N GLU A 42 23.08 -30.53 12.32
CA GLU A 42 22.65 -30.01 13.61
C GLU A 42 21.40 -30.71 14.12
N ILE A 43 20.38 -30.90 13.26
CA ILE A 43 19.16 -31.62 13.59
C ILE A 43 19.46 -33.09 13.89
N LYS A 44 20.26 -33.76 13.03
CA LYS A 44 20.60 -35.17 13.25
C LYS A 44 21.33 -35.40 14.57
N ARG A 45 22.28 -34.51 14.93
CA ARG A 45 23.02 -34.55 16.20
C ARG A 45 22.10 -34.36 17.42
N ASN A 46 21.05 -33.56 17.26
CA ASN A 46 20.20 -33.11 18.37
C ASN A 46 18.86 -33.89 18.47
N TRP A 47 18.51 -34.70 17.46
CA TRP A 47 17.19 -35.33 17.29
C TRP A 47 16.59 -36.05 18.51
N HIS A 48 17.42 -36.65 19.36
CA HIS A 48 17.02 -37.42 20.54
C HIS A 48 17.20 -36.70 21.88
N ARG A 49 17.42 -35.38 21.89
CA ARG A 49 17.72 -34.59 23.11
C ARG A 49 16.49 -34.07 23.88
N GLY A 50 15.32 -34.71 23.74
CA GLY A 50 14.12 -34.36 24.50
C GLY A 50 13.70 -32.90 24.29
N GLU A 51 13.67 -32.11 25.37
CA GLU A 51 13.29 -30.68 25.36
C GLU A 51 14.26 -29.79 24.56
N MET A 52 15.53 -30.20 24.41
CA MET A 52 16.51 -29.46 23.64
C MET A 52 16.45 -29.76 22.13
N LYS A 53 15.38 -30.44 21.68
CA LYS A 53 15.18 -30.88 20.30
C LYS A 53 15.02 -29.69 19.34
N ILE A 54 15.83 -29.66 18.29
CA ILE A 54 15.65 -28.72 17.18
C ILE A 54 14.58 -29.28 16.26
N ALA A 55 13.42 -28.62 16.25
CA ALA A 55 12.29 -29.01 15.40
C ALA A 55 11.62 -27.83 14.69
N ASN A 56 11.93 -26.60 15.06
CA ASN A 56 11.45 -25.41 14.37
C ASN A 56 12.64 -24.62 13.79
N ILE A 57 12.58 -24.37 12.49
CA ILE A 57 13.65 -23.76 11.70
C ILE A 57 13.10 -22.47 11.09
N LEU A 58 13.85 -21.37 11.18
CA LEU A 58 13.54 -20.13 10.47
C LEU A 58 14.54 -19.91 9.33
N LEU A 59 14.03 -19.78 8.12
CA LEU A 59 14.77 -19.39 6.93
C LEU A 59 14.36 -17.97 6.55
N GLU A 60 15.25 -17.00 6.78
CA GLU A 60 14.96 -15.57 6.58
C GLU A 60 15.92 -14.97 5.53
N GLY A 61 15.36 -14.45 4.44
CA GLY A 61 16.17 -13.95 3.32
C GLY A 61 15.31 -13.37 2.21
N ASP A 62 15.91 -12.90 1.11
CA ASP A 62 15.14 -12.21 0.08
C ASP A 62 14.33 -13.14 -0.83
N ALA A 63 13.41 -12.55 -1.61
CA ALA A 63 12.60 -13.28 -2.56
C ALA A 63 13.51 -14.00 -3.59
N GLY A 64 13.33 -15.31 -3.70
CA GLY A 64 14.09 -16.13 -4.65
C GLY A 64 15.48 -16.58 -4.17
N SER A 65 15.85 -16.40 -2.91
CA SER A 65 17.11 -16.94 -2.35
C SER A 65 17.14 -18.47 -2.16
N GLY A 66 16.03 -19.17 -2.39
CA GLY A 66 15.96 -20.63 -2.37
C GLY A 66 15.38 -21.25 -1.09
N LYS A 67 14.84 -20.45 -0.16
CA LYS A 67 14.23 -20.89 1.11
C LYS A 67 13.30 -22.12 0.97
N THR A 68 12.32 -22.05 0.05
CA THR A 68 11.39 -23.16 -0.20
C THR A 68 12.06 -24.40 -0.80
N GLN A 69 13.12 -24.23 -1.59
CA GLN A 69 13.86 -25.38 -2.11
C GLN A 69 14.68 -26.04 -1.01
N LEU A 70 15.23 -25.26 -0.08
CA LEU A 70 15.91 -25.77 1.10
C LEU A 70 14.94 -26.57 1.99
N ALA A 71 13.75 -26.04 2.30
CA ALA A 71 12.73 -26.77 3.07
C ALA A 71 12.37 -28.14 2.45
N LYS A 72 12.22 -28.18 1.12
CA LYS A 72 11.99 -29.42 0.37
C LYS A 72 13.19 -30.38 0.42
N ALA A 73 14.40 -29.86 0.27
CA ALA A 73 15.62 -30.65 0.35
C ALA A 73 15.78 -31.31 1.73
N LEU A 74 15.43 -30.60 2.81
CA LEU A 74 15.39 -31.15 4.16
C LEU A 74 14.40 -32.31 4.31
N SER A 75 13.23 -32.25 3.66
CA SER A 75 12.29 -33.39 3.64
C SER A 75 12.91 -34.64 3.02
N ALA A 76 13.64 -34.47 1.91
CA ALA A 76 14.34 -35.57 1.25
C ALA A 76 15.44 -36.16 2.14
N GLU A 77 16.23 -35.32 2.80
CA GLU A 77 17.34 -35.74 3.69
C GLU A 77 16.85 -36.43 4.96
N PHE A 78 15.79 -35.91 5.57
CA PHE A 78 15.23 -36.48 6.80
C PHE A 78 14.34 -37.69 6.56
N GLY A 79 13.89 -37.90 5.32
CA GLY A 79 12.95 -38.96 4.96
C GLY A 79 11.55 -38.71 5.50
N LEU A 80 11.17 -37.44 5.67
CA LEU A 80 9.86 -37.04 6.19
C LEU A 80 8.96 -36.52 5.08
N PRO A 81 7.65 -36.86 5.07
CA PRO A 81 6.68 -36.26 4.15
C PRO A 81 6.70 -34.73 4.23
N TYR A 82 6.62 -34.05 3.09
CA TYR A 82 6.57 -32.60 3.00
C TYR A 82 5.14 -32.10 2.73
N THR A 83 4.72 -31.08 3.47
CA THR A 83 3.54 -30.27 3.14
C THR A 83 3.85 -28.80 3.41
N LYS A 84 3.01 -27.90 2.87
CA LYS A 84 3.20 -26.46 3.01
C LYS A 84 1.89 -25.74 3.23
N VAL A 85 1.98 -24.60 3.91
CA VAL A 85 0.91 -23.60 4.00
C VAL A 85 1.47 -22.25 3.59
N THR A 86 0.76 -21.59 2.68
CA THR A 86 1.08 -20.23 2.27
C THR A 86 0.17 -19.27 3.03
N CYS A 87 0.74 -18.45 3.90
CA CYS A 87 0.01 -17.49 4.68
C CYS A 87 -0.38 -16.27 3.83
N PHE A 88 -1.53 -15.70 4.12
CA PHE A 88 -2.06 -14.50 3.46
C PHE A 88 -2.70 -13.57 4.51
N ALA A 89 -3.00 -12.34 4.11
CA ALA A 89 -3.35 -11.28 5.07
C ALA A 89 -4.62 -11.58 5.86
N ASP A 90 -5.63 -12.10 5.19
CA ASP A 90 -6.97 -12.35 5.73
C ASP A 90 -7.16 -13.80 6.20
N MET A 91 -6.05 -14.49 6.46
CA MET A 91 -6.07 -15.85 7.00
C MET A 91 -6.79 -15.86 8.36
N ASP A 92 -7.62 -16.87 8.57
CA ASP A 92 -8.42 -17.03 9.78
C ASP A 92 -8.09 -18.32 10.55
N LYS A 93 -8.76 -18.53 11.68
CA LYS A 93 -8.53 -19.70 12.54
C LYS A 93 -8.86 -21.02 11.84
N SER A 94 -9.82 -21.02 10.91
CA SER A 94 -10.22 -22.21 10.15
C SER A 94 -9.15 -22.62 9.13
N ASP A 95 -8.38 -21.68 8.59
CA ASP A 95 -7.23 -21.99 7.73
C ASP A 95 -6.09 -22.71 8.50
N ILE A 96 -5.94 -22.41 9.80
CA ILE A 96 -4.94 -23.05 10.68
C ILE A 96 -5.43 -24.37 11.25
N ILE A 97 -6.68 -24.45 11.69
CA ILE A 97 -7.19 -25.60 12.45
C ILE A 97 -7.97 -26.57 11.55
N GLY A 98 -8.72 -26.04 10.59
CA GLY A 98 -9.71 -26.76 9.82
C GLY A 98 -11.10 -26.18 9.98
N ALA A 99 -12.03 -26.66 9.14
CA ALA A 99 -13.41 -26.20 9.10
C ALA A 99 -14.37 -27.37 9.22
N ILE A 100 -15.54 -27.10 9.82
CA ILE A 100 -16.66 -28.04 9.79
C ILE A 100 -17.48 -27.67 8.56
N LEU A 101 -17.57 -28.60 7.60
CA LEU A 101 -18.27 -28.40 6.34
C LEU A 101 -19.51 -29.30 6.27
N PRO A 102 -20.64 -28.80 5.73
CA PRO A 102 -21.78 -29.64 5.39
C PRO A 102 -21.43 -30.52 4.19
N VAL A 103 -21.67 -31.83 4.31
CA VAL A 103 -21.42 -32.83 3.28
C VAL A 103 -22.71 -33.60 3.04
N ILE A 104 -23.04 -33.84 1.79
CA ILE A 104 -24.14 -34.72 1.41
C ILE A 104 -23.65 -36.16 1.55
N SER A 105 -24.34 -36.96 2.36
CA SER A 105 -23.98 -38.37 2.56
C SER A 105 -24.22 -39.18 1.28
N SER A 106 -23.15 -39.71 0.68
CA SER A 106 -23.21 -40.54 -0.52
C SER A 106 -23.98 -41.85 -0.31
N GLU A 107 -23.93 -42.43 0.88
CA GLU A 107 -24.68 -43.65 1.25
C GLU A 107 -26.20 -43.44 1.26
N ARG A 108 -26.68 -42.19 1.46
CA ARG A 108 -28.13 -41.88 1.44
C ARG A 108 -28.60 -41.37 0.08
N LEU A 109 -27.72 -40.85 -0.77
CA LEU A 109 -28.04 -40.54 -2.17
C LEU A 109 -28.47 -41.80 -2.95
N GLU A 110 -27.80 -42.94 -2.73
CA GLU A 110 -28.16 -44.23 -3.34
C GLU A 110 -29.49 -44.80 -2.81
N GLN A 111 -29.85 -44.49 -1.56
CA GLN A 111 -31.16 -44.86 -0.98
C GLN A 111 -32.30 -43.95 -1.48
N VAL A 112 -31.98 -42.72 -1.90
CA VAL A 112 -32.95 -41.76 -2.47
C VAL A 112 -33.29 -42.09 -3.93
N GLU A 113 -32.36 -42.68 -4.71
CA GLU A 113 -32.65 -43.12 -6.08
C GLU A 113 -33.54 -44.38 -6.16
N SER A 114 -33.64 -45.15 -5.07
CA SER A 114 -34.33 -46.46 -5.05
C SER A 114 -35.69 -46.46 -4.35
N ALA A 115 -36.10 -45.40 -3.66
CA ALA A 115 -37.40 -45.28 -3.00
C ALA A 115 -38.23 -44.15 -3.64
N GLU A 116 -39.47 -44.46 -4.02
CA GLU A 116 -40.44 -43.50 -4.58
C GLU A 116 -40.54 -42.23 -3.73
N GLN A 117 -40.64 -41.09 -4.43
CA GLN A 117 -40.77 -39.74 -3.88
C GLN A 117 -41.93 -39.62 -2.87
N SER A 118 -41.66 -39.92 -1.59
CA SER A 118 -42.54 -39.52 -0.50
C SER A 118 -41.76 -39.18 0.77
N VAL A 119 -41.61 -37.88 0.98
CA VAL A 119 -41.44 -37.19 2.27
C VAL A 119 -40.28 -37.65 3.15
N LEU A 120 -39.05 -37.37 2.71
CA LEU A 120 -37.96 -37.07 3.64
C LEU A 120 -37.80 -35.55 3.72
N LYS A 121 -37.73 -35.00 4.93
CA LYS A 121 -37.45 -33.58 5.16
C LYS A 121 -36.04 -33.30 4.62
N GLU A 122 -35.87 -32.19 3.90
CA GLU A 122 -34.55 -31.76 3.36
C GLU A 122 -33.45 -31.66 4.44
N ASP A 123 -33.82 -31.59 5.72
CA ASP A 123 -32.93 -31.54 6.88
C ASP A 123 -32.16 -32.87 7.16
N ASP A 124 -32.58 -34.03 6.62
CA ASP A 124 -32.00 -35.35 6.96
C ASP A 124 -30.83 -35.82 6.05
N VAL A 125 -30.39 -34.98 5.09
CA VAL A 125 -29.40 -35.36 4.06
C VAL A 125 -28.00 -34.78 4.31
N VAL A 126 -27.89 -33.74 5.15
CA VAL A 126 -26.65 -32.98 5.35
C VAL A 126 -25.96 -33.38 6.65
N GLU A 127 -24.75 -33.96 6.54
CA GLU A 127 -23.89 -34.26 7.67
C GLU A 127 -22.76 -33.23 7.80
N TYR A 128 -22.47 -32.79 9.02
CA TYR A 128 -21.36 -31.87 9.28
C TYR A 128 -20.08 -32.66 9.58
N ARG A 129 -19.07 -32.56 8.70
CA ARG A 129 -17.78 -33.22 8.87
C ARG A 129 -16.67 -32.20 9.10
N PHE A 130 -15.82 -32.45 10.10
CA PHE A 130 -14.62 -31.66 10.34
C PHE A 130 -13.52 -32.06 9.35
N TYR A 131 -12.99 -31.09 8.64
CA TYR A 131 -11.86 -31.23 7.72
C TYR A 131 -10.64 -30.54 8.33
N PRO A 132 -9.64 -31.29 8.82
CA PRO A 132 -8.43 -30.72 9.41
C PRO A 132 -7.60 -29.99 8.34
N SER A 133 -6.97 -28.90 8.74
CA SER A 133 -6.02 -28.18 7.89
C SER A 133 -4.76 -29.01 7.59
N GLU A 134 -3.95 -28.55 6.64
CA GLU A 134 -2.63 -29.13 6.38
C GLU A 134 -1.67 -28.99 7.57
N ILE A 135 -1.81 -27.94 8.39
CA ILE A 135 -1.02 -27.76 9.61
C ILE A 135 -1.37 -28.87 10.61
N VAL A 136 -2.66 -29.07 10.87
CA VAL A 136 -3.15 -30.10 11.79
C VAL A 136 -2.73 -31.49 11.31
N ARG A 137 -2.86 -31.76 10.02
CA ARG A 137 -2.42 -33.03 9.43
C ARG A 137 -0.93 -33.26 9.62
N ALA A 138 -0.10 -32.27 9.31
CA ALA A 138 1.35 -32.36 9.48
C ALA A 138 1.75 -32.56 10.94
N TYR A 139 1.08 -31.83 11.84
CA TYR A 139 1.32 -31.84 13.27
C TYR A 139 1.01 -33.21 13.90
N GLN A 140 -0.12 -33.81 13.53
CA GLN A 140 -0.57 -35.11 14.02
C GLN A 140 0.22 -36.27 13.41
N LYS A 141 0.59 -36.16 12.12
CA LYS A 141 1.30 -37.23 11.41
C LYS A 141 2.82 -37.07 11.43
N GLY A 142 3.39 -36.01 11.99
CA GLY A 142 4.84 -35.85 12.05
C GLY A 142 5.49 -35.65 10.68
N TYR A 143 4.97 -34.70 9.93
CA TYR A 143 5.53 -34.29 8.64
C TYR A 143 6.51 -33.12 8.81
N LEU A 144 7.23 -32.80 7.75
CA LEU A 144 7.89 -31.51 7.61
C LEU A 144 6.88 -30.52 7.03
N LEU A 145 6.48 -29.53 7.82
CA LEU A 145 5.58 -28.45 7.42
C LEU A 145 6.37 -27.19 7.09
N GLU A 146 6.25 -26.69 5.87
CA GLU A 146 6.71 -25.34 5.51
C GLU A 146 5.61 -24.30 5.76
N ILE A 147 5.86 -23.33 6.62
CA ILE A 147 4.98 -22.18 6.87
C ILE A 147 5.56 -20.99 6.11
N GLN A 148 4.93 -20.62 5.00
CA GLN A 148 5.42 -19.57 4.10
C GLN A 148 4.80 -18.22 4.44
N GLU A 149 5.66 -17.23 4.67
CA GLU A 149 5.30 -15.82 4.85
C GLU A 149 4.30 -15.55 6.00
N PRO A 150 4.48 -16.13 7.22
CA PRO A 150 3.58 -15.86 8.35
C PRO A 150 3.56 -14.38 8.76
N THR A 151 4.55 -13.60 8.33
CA THR A 151 4.63 -12.15 8.50
C THR A 151 3.50 -11.38 7.80
N VAL A 152 2.79 -11.98 6.85
CA VAL A 152 1.66 -11.36 6.16
C VAL A 152 0.38 -11.42 7.01
N ILE A 153 0.30 -12.35 7.98
CA ILE A 153 -0.92 -12.60 8.77
C ILE A 153 -1.29 -11.36 9.59
N ARG A 154 -2.54 -10.90 9.44
CA ARG A 154 -3.05 -9.74 10.17
C ARG A 154 -3.69 -10.09 11.51
N ASP A 155 -4.33 -11.25 11.59
CA ASP A 155 -5.09 -11.64 12.78
C ASP A 155 -4.19 -12.24 13.87
N ALA A 156 -4.13 -11.58 15.03
CA ALA A 156 -3.33 -12.03 16.17
C ALA A 156 -3.77 -13.40 16.70
N ALA A 157 -5.06 -13.76 16.60
CA ALA A 157 -5.55 -15.05 17.06
C ALA A 157 -5.00 -16.21 16.21
N VAL A 158 -4.73 -15.95 14.92
CA VAL A 158 -4.11 -16.91 13.99
C VAL A 158 -2.65 -17.12 14.34
N LEU A 159 -1.92 -16.03 14.63
CA LEU A 159 -0.53 -16.12 15.12
C LEU A 159 -0.44 -16.87 16.47
N MET A 160 -1.40 -16.65 17.37
CA MET A 160 -1.49 -17.39 18.63
C MET A 160 -1.72 -18.90 18.40
N ALA A 161 -2.57 -19.27 17.46
CA ALA A 161 -2.78 -20.68 17.11
C ALA A 161 -1.52 -21.33 16.52
N LEU A 162 -0.76 -20.58 15.71
CA LEU A 162 0.55 -21.00 15.21
C LEU A 162 1.58 -21.16 16.34
N ASN A 163 1.58 -20.28 17.35
CA ASN A 163 2.48 -20.41 18.51
C ASN A 163 2.31 -21.76 19.22
N SER A 164 1.05 -22.18 19.45
CA SER A 164 0.75 -23.48 20.04
C SER A 164 1.23 -24.67 19.19
N ALA A 165 1.19 -24.53 17.87
CA ALA A 165 1.71 -25.56 16.95
C ALA A 165 3.25 -25.63 16.94
N LEU A 166 3.95 -24.56 17.32
CA LEU A 166 5.40 -24.52 17.38
C LEU A 166 5.98 -24.99 18.73
N GLU A 167 5.19 -25.13 19.78
CA GLU A 167 5.67 -25.70 21.05
C GLU A 167 6.10 -27.16 20.87
N LEU A 168 7.23 -27.57 21.48
CA LEU A 168 7.81 -28.91 21.30
C LEU A 168 6.97 -30.00 21.98
N ASP A 169 6.33 -29.67 23.08
CA ASP A 169 5.37 -30.46 23.86
C ASP A 169 3.93 -29.95 23.70
N GLY A 170 3.69 -29.14 22.67
CA GLY A 170 2.42 -28.48 22.45
C GLY A 170 1.26 -29.46 22.22
N SER A 171 0.06 -28.91 22.35
CA SER A 171 -1.18 -29.55 21.92
C SER A 171 -2.08 -28.53 21.22
N ILE A 172 -2.86 -28.99 20.24
CA ILE A 172 -3.84 -28.16 19.54
C ILE A 172 -5.23 -28.64 19.91
N ASN A 173 -6.05 -27.72 20.40
CA ASN A 173 -7.46 -27.98 20.71
C ASN A 173 -8.28 -27.83 19.42
N LEU A 174 -8.73 -28.95 18.86
CA LEU A 174 -9.71 -28.99 17.78
C LEU A 174 -11.13 -28.98 18.37
N PRO A 175 -12.16 -28.64 17.58
CA PRO A 175 -13.55 -28.75 18.03
C PRO A 175 -13.95 -30.17 18.42
N THR A 176 -13.30 -31.18 17.83
CA THR A 176 -13.62 -32.60 18.01
C THR A 176 -12.73 -33.31 19.04
N GLU A 177 -11.48 -32.89 19.18
CA GLU A 177 -10.48 -33.57 20.00
C GLU A 177 -9.29 -32.67 20.34
N ILE A 178 -8.46 -33.09 21.28
CA ILE A 178 -7.17 -32.46 21.57
C ILE A 178 -6.08 -33.33 20.93
N ILE A 179 -5.32 -32.77 19.99
CA ILE A 179 -4.22 -33.47 19.33
C ILE A 179 -2.88 -33.05 19.93
N ARG A 180 -1.93 -33.98 20.00
CA ARG A 180 -0.56 -33.74 20.48
C ARG A 180 0.42 -33.73 19.32
N ARG A 181 1.50 -32.95 19.48
CA ARG A 181 2.59 -32.89 18.50
C ARG A 181 3.20 -34.28 18.30
N HIS A 182 3.30 -34.71 17.05
CA HIS A 182 4.03 -35.93 16.73
C HIS A 182 5.54 -35.72 16.94
N PRO A 183 6.29 -36.69 17.51
CA PRO A 183 7.72 -36.54 17.76
C PRO A 183 8.54 -36.17 16.53
N ASP A 184 8.17 -36.68 15.35
CA ASP A 184 8.85 -36.39 14.08
C ASP A 184 8.45 -35.06 13.40
N PHE A 185 7.52 -34.29 13.97
CA PHE A 185 7.05 -33.05 13.35
C PHE A 185 8.14 -31.98 13.33
N ILE A 186 8.47 -31.48 12.13
CA ILE A 186 9.41 -30.38 11.91
C ILE A 186 8.65 -29.22 11.25
N ALA A 187 8.78 -28.02 11.80
CA ALA A 187 8.27 -26.80 11.21
C ALA A 187 9.42 -26.00 10.58
N VAL A 188 9.26 -25.62 9.31
CA VAL A 188 10.18 -24.73 8.59
C VAL A 188 9.44 -23.45 8.23
N ILE A 189 9.80 -22.37 8.89
CA ILE A 189 9.23 -21.05 8.65
C ILE A 189 10.09 -20.34 7.60
N THR A 190 9.48 -19.88 6.51
CA THR A 190 10.19 -19.11 5.48
C THR A 190 9.64 -17.69 5.39
N THR A 191 10.49 -16.68 5.61
CA THR A 191 10.09 -15.26 5.56
C THR A 191 10.95 -14.49 4.58
N ASN A 192 10.35 -13.47 3.95
CA ASN A 192 11.08 -12.49 3.15
C ASN A 192 11.51 -11.32 4.05
N ARG A 193 12.69 -10.76 3.79
CA ARG A 193 13.14 -9.52 4.44
C ARG A 193 12.55 -8.33 3.69
N SER A 194 12.05 -7.34 4.44
CA SER A 194 11.65 -6.03 3.90
C SER A 194 10.66 -6.06 2.72
N TYR A 195 9.74 -7.02 2.73
CA TYR A 195 8.71 -7.13 1.70
C TYR A 195 7.52 -6.20 2.01
N ALA A 196 7.00 -5.49 1.00
CA ALA A 196 5.84 -4.60 1.20
C ALA A 196 4.63 -5.40 1.70
N GLY A 197 3.92 -4.88 2.73
CA GLY A 197 2.80 -5.58 3.36
C GLY A 197 3.19 -6.73 4.32
N THR A 198 4.47 -6.88 4.68
CA THR A 198 4.89 -7.84 5.72
C THR A 198 5.18 -7.15 7.05
N ARG A 199 4.73 -7.79 8.12
CA ARG A 199 5.02 -7.41 9.51
C ARG A 199 6.37 -8.00 9.94
N PRO A 200 7.09 -7.38 10.90
CA PRO A 200 8.17 -8.10 11.57
C PRO A 200 7.63 -9.40 12.17
N LEU A 201 8.42 -10.47 12.10
CA LEU A 201 8.05 -11.76 12.69
C LEU A 201 7.77 -11.56 14.18
N ASN A 202 6.60 -12.02 14.64
CA ASN A 202 6.17 -11.90 16.04
C ASN A 202 7.26 -12.46 16.98
N GLU A 203 7.59 -11.72 18.04
CA GLU A 203 8.60 -12.11 19.03
C GLU A 203 8.31 -13.49 19.64
N ALA A 204 7.04 -13.81 19.90
CA ALA A 204 6.64 -15.11 20.44
C ALA A 204 6.87 -16.28 19.45
N LEU A 205 6.71 -16.03 18.14
CA LEU A 205 7.05 -17.01 17.11
C LEU A 205 8.57 -17.17 17.03
N ARG A 206 9.30 -16.05 17.06
CA ARG A 206 10.77 -16.02 16.97
C ARG A 206 11.43 -16.75 18.14
N ASP A 207 10.91 -16.60 19.35
CA ASP A 207 11.41 -17.27 20.56
C ASP A 207 11.23 -18.81 20.51
N ARG A 208 10.24 -19.31 19.77
CA ARG A 208 10.00 -20.75 19.58
C ARG A 208 10.85 -21.39 18.49
N VAL A 209 11.68 -20.62 17.80
CA VAL A 209 12.59 -21.13 16.76
C VAL A 209 13.90 -21.55 17.39
N GLN A 210 14.30 -22.82 17.21
CA GLN A 210 15.58 -23.30 17.73
C GLN A 210 16.75 -23.11 16.76
N HIS A 211 16.48 -23.05 15.44
CA HIS A 211 17.52 -22.86 14.41
C HIS A 211 17.14 -21.76 13.44
N THR A 212 18.03 -20.80 13.19
CA THR A 212 17.79 -19.71 12.22
C THR A 212 18.92 -19.68 11.19
N GLU A 213 18.56 -19.63 9.92
CA GLU A 213 19.49 -19.39 8.82
C GLU A 213 19.11 -18.13 8.04
N LYS A 214 20.15 -17.36 7.71
CA LYS A 214 20.06 -16.20 6.84
C LYS A 214 20.33 -16.64 5.40
N MET A 215 19.37 -16.35 4.51
CA MET A 215 19.40 -16.82 3.12
C MET A 215 19.59 -15.66 2.14
N ASP A 216 20.85 -15.28 1.90
CA ASP A 216 21.23 -14.26 0.92
C ASP A 216 21.48 -14.86 -0.48
N LEU A 217 21.83 -14.00 -1.45
CA LEU A 217 22.42 -14.47 -2.71
C LEU A 217 23.69 -15.28 -2.41
N PRO A 218 23.86 -16.47 -3.05
CA PRO A 218 25.06 -17.27 -2.87
C PRO A 218 26.25 -16.61 -3.58
N THR A 219 27.45 -17.17 -3.39
CA THR A 219 28.65 -16.69 -4.10
C THR A 219 28.48 -16.84 -5.61
N LYS A 220 29.22 -16.02 -6.37
CA LYS A 220 29.14 -15.96 -7.82
C LYS A 220 29.35 -17.33 -8.47
N GLU A 221 30.32 -18.10 -7.98
CA GLU A 221 30.61 -19.45 -8.48
C GLU A 221 29.41 -20.38 -8.33
N ILE A 222 28.76 -20.34 -7.16
CA ILE A 222 27.56 -21.13 -6.88
C ILE A 222 26.37 -20.66 -7.73
N MET A 223 26.25 -19.35 -7.98
CA MET A 223 25.22 -18.82 -8.88
C MET A 223 25.36 -19.45 -10.28
N ILE A 224 26.55 -19.38 -10.85
CA ILE A 224 26.89 -19.90 -12.19
C ILE A 224 26.64 -21.40 -12.25
N GLU A 225 27.16 -22.17 -11.29
CA GLU A 225 27.00 -23.63 -11.25
C GLU A 225 25.50 -24.03 -11.23
N ARG A 226 24.69 -23.33 -10.43
CA ARG A 226 23.24 -23.55 -10.35
C ARG A 226 22.54 -23.15 -11.63
N ALA A 227 22.95 -22.07 -12.28
CA ALA A 227 22.39 -21.66 -13.56
C ALA A 227 22.69 -22.69 -14.65
N MET A 228 23.95 -23.12 -14.80
CA MET A 228 24.34 -24.17 -15.75
C MET A 228 23.51 -25.45 -15.57
N SER A 229 23.35 -25.87 -14.32
CA SER A 229 22.60 -27.09 -13.99
C SER A 229 21.10 -26.97 -14.30
N LYS A 230 20.55 -25.76 -14.32
CA LYS A 230 19.12 -25.51 -14.44
C LYS A 230 18.67 -25.10 -15.84
N THR A 231 19.47 -24.28 -16.53
CA THR A 231 19.19 -23.80 -17.88
C THR A 231 19.89 -24.66 -18.95
N GLY A 232 20.88 -25.46 -18.57
CA GLY A 232 21.70 -26.23 -19.50
C GLY A 232 22.71 -25.38 -20.29
N TYR A 233 22.74 -24.06 -20.05
CA TYR A 233 23.66 -23.14 -20.71
C TYR A 233 25.07 -23.26 -20.13
N ARG A 234 26.08 -23.47 -20.99
CA ARG A 234 27.45 -23.80 -20.57
C ARG A 234 28.48 -22.69 -20.81
N ASP A 235 28.06 -21.55 -21.35
CA ASP A 235 28.99 -20.43 -21.57
C ASP A 235 29.26 -19.71 -20.24
N GLU A 236 30.33 -20.11 -19.58
CA GLU A 236 30.73 -19.60 -18.27
C GLU A 236 31.06 -18.11 -18.31
N LYS A 237 31.67 -17.61 -19.41
CA LYS A 237 32.00 -16.18 -19.54
C LYS A 237 30.75 -15.31 -19.56
N VAL A 238 29.72 -15.76 -20.26
CA VAL A 238 28.44 -15.05 -20.31
C VAL A 238 27.78 -15.09 -18.94
N LEU A 239 27.65 -16.27 -18.34
CA LEU A 239 27.05 -16.43 -17.01
C LEU A 239 27.78 -15.62 -15.93
N ASP A 240 29.10 -15.48 -16.05
CA ASP A 240 29.94 -14.67 -15.17
C ASP A 240 29.52 -13.19 -15.17
N VAL A 241 29.38 -12.59 -16.36
CA VAL A 241 28.92 -11.21 -16.52
C VAL A 241 27.46 -11.05 -16.06
N LEU A 242 26.58 -12.01 -16.39
CA LEU A 242 25.19 -11.97 -15.93
C LEU A 242 25.10 -12.02 -14.40
N ALA A 243 25.95 -12.83 -13.74
CA ALA A 243 25.99 -12.93 -12.29
C ALA A 243 26.49 -11.63 -11.63
N ASP A 244 27.53 -11.00 -12.18
CA ASP A 244 28.02 -9.71 -11.68
C ASP A 244 26.96 -8.61 -11.74
N ILE A 245 26.20 -8.57 -12.83
CA ILE A 245 25.10 -7.62 -13.01
C ILE A 245 24.02 -7.83 -11.95
N ILE A 246 23.63 -9.07 -11.66
CA ILE A 246 22.65 -9.37 -10.62
C ILE A 246 23.17 -8.93 -9.24
N ILE A 247 24.42 -9.25 -8.91
CA ILE A 247 25.03 -8.88 -7.62
C ILE A 247 25.08 -7.35 -7.44
N ILE A 248 25.46 -6.61 -8.49
CA ILE A 248 25.55 -5.14 -8.43
C ILE A 248 24.17 -4.49 -8.37
N LEU A 249 23.19 -5.01 -9.11
CA LEU A 249 21.80 -4.54 -9.02
C LEU A 249 21.24 -4.76 -7.61
N ASP A 250 21.50 -5.92 -7.01
CA ASP A 250 21.02 -6.25 -5.66
C ASP A 250 21.65 -5.35 -4.59
N LYS A 251 22.96 -5.11 -4.68
CA LYS A 251 23.68 -4.18 -3.80
C LYS A 251 23.18 -2.74 -3.95
N THR A 252 23.00 -2.29 -5.19
CA THR A 252 22.51 -0.94 -5.50
C THR A 252 21.08 -0.74 -5.00
N ALA A 253 20.20 -1.71 -5.24
CA ALA A 253 18.81 -1.67 -4.76
C ALA A 253 18.77 -1.53 -3.23
N ARG A 254 19.56 -2.33 -2.51
CA ARG A 254 19.66 -2.24 -1.05
C ARG A 254 20.23 -0.91 -0.55
N ALA A 255 21.31 -0.43 -1.15
CA ALA A 255 21.95 0.82 -0.74
C ALA A 255 21.02 2.04 -0.88
N ASN A 256 20.10 1.99 -1.84
CA ASN A 256 19.16 3.08 -2.13
C ASN A 256 17.75 2.83 -1.59
N ALA A 257 17.58 1.79 -0.74
CA ALA A 257 16.29 1.42 -0.15
C ALA A 257 15.17 1.17 -1.18
N ILE A 258 15.53 0.67 -2.37
CA ILE A 258 14.57 0.23 -3.39
C ILE A 258 13.93 -1.06 -2.88
N LYS A 259 12.59 -1.15 -2.98
CA LYS A 259 11.81 -2.25 -2.37
C LYS A 259 12.03 -3.61 -3.05
N GLY A 260 12.30 -3.65 -4.35
CA GLY A 260 12.52 -4.90 -5.07
C GLY A 260 13.95 -5.44 -4.94
N VAL A 261 14.12 -6.71 -5.34
CA VAL A 261 15.36 -7.47 -5.14
C VAL A 261 15.79 -8.14 -6.45
N ALA A 262 17.10 -8.13 -6.73
CA ALA A 262 17.68 -8.88 -7.84
C ALA A 262 18.09 -10.29 -7.36
N GLY A 263 17.13 -11.22 -7.31
CA GLY A 263 17.38 -12.58 -6.79
C GLY A 263 17.80 -13.62 -7.84
N MET A 264 18.19 -14.81 -7.36
CA MET A 264 18.53 -15.98 -8.20
C MET A 264 17.44 -16.36 -9.22
N ARG A 265 16.17 -16.10 -8.89
CA ARG A 265 15.06 -16.38 -9.81
C ARG A 265 15.16 -15.52 -11.08
N SER A 266 15.43 -14.23 -10.93
CA SER A 266 15.61 -13.31 -12.05
C SER A 266 16.85 -13.68 -12.87
N PHE A 267 17.93 -14.05 -12.18
CA PHE A 267 19.13 -14.58 -12.82
C PHE A 267 18.85 -15.81 -13.69
N PHE A 268 18.13 -16.82 -13.18
CA PHE A 268 17.79 -18.02 -13.95
C PHE A 268 16.96 -17.71 -15.20
N TYR A 269 15.92 -16.89 -15.08
CA TYR A 269 15.08 -16.54 -16.23
C TYR A 269 15.82 -15.67 -17.26
N TRP A 270 16.78 -14.86 -16.80
CA TRP A 270 17.60 -14.07 -17.70
C TRP A 270 18.64 -14.92 -18.43
N ALA A 271 19.35 -15.80 -17.70
CA ALA A 271 20.28 -16.76 -18.28
C ALA A 271 19.59 -17.71 -19.27
N ASP A 272 18.37 -18.18 -18.96
CA ASP A 272 17.56 -19.00 -19.85
C ASP A 272 17.15 -18.25 -21.13
N ALA A 273 16.76 -16.97 -21.02
CA ALA A 273 16.44 -16.14 -22.18
C ALA A 273 17.66 -15.93 -23.10
N VAL A 274 18.83 -15.68 -22.52
CA VAL A 274 20.09 -15.55 -23.27
C VAL A 274 20.48 -16.89 -23.91
N ALA A 275 20.29 -18.01 -23.22
CA ALA A 275 20.50 -19.35 -23.76
C ALA A 275 19.56 -19.65 -24.95
N GLY A 276 18.31 -19.19 -24.86
CA GLY A 276 17.33 -19.23 -25.95
C GLY A 276 17.62 -18.24 -27.08
N GLY A 277 18.68 -17.43 -26.98
CA GLY A 277 19.16 -16.58 -28.04
C GLY A 277 18.65 -15.14 -28.06
N ALA A 278 18.01 -14.69 -26.97
CA ALA A 278 17.61 -13.30 -26.80
C ALA A 278 18.83 -12.39 -26.56
N SER A 279 18.72 -11.11 -26.91
CA SER A 279 19.69 -10.09 -26.53
C SER A 279 19.80 -10.02 -25.01
N ALA A 280 21.02 -10.09 -24.47
CA ALA A 280 21.25 -10.01 -23.04
C ALA A 280 20.87 -8.62 -22.50
N LYS A 281 21.12 -7.56 -23.28
CA LYS A 281 20.80 -6.17 -22.94
C LYS A 281 19.30 -5.90 -22.94
N GLU A 282 18.59 -6.30 -23.99
CA GLU A 282 17.14 -6.09 -24.08
C GLU A 282 16.39 -6.92 -23.03
N SER A 283 16.81 -8.17 -22.82
CA SER A 283 16.18 -9.04 -21.83
C SER A 283 16.47 -8.63 -20.39
N LEU A 284 17.58 -7.94 -20.10
CA LEU A 284 17.91 -7.44 -18.76
C LEU A 284 16.80 -6.55 -18.20
N TYR A 285 16.28 -5.64 -19.02
CA TYR A 285 15.24 -4.71 -18.60
C TYR A 285 13.99 -5.44 -18.13
N HIS A 286 13.45 -6.33 -18.98
CA HIS A 286 12.18 -7.03 -18.71
C HIS A 286 12.31 -8.21 -17.73
N LYS A 287 13.47 -8.86 -17.66
CA LYS A 287 13.68 -10.03 -16.80
C LYS A 287 14.21 -9.69 -15.42
N VAL A 288 14.88 -8.55 -15.27
CA VAL A 288 15.55 -8.14 -14.02
C VAL A 288 15.10 -6.75 -13.57
N ILE A 289 15.44 -5.68 -14.29
CA ILE A 289 15.30 -4.30 -13.80
C ILE A 289 13.84 -3.95 -13.47
N TYR A 290 12.92 -4.21 -14.41
CA TYR A 290 11.50 -3.88 -14.23
C TYR A 290 10.81 -4.72 -13.14
N LYS A 291 11.45 -5.81 -12.69
CA LYS A 291 10.97 -6.62 -11.55
C LYS A 291 11.50 -6.12 -10.22
N ILE A 292 12.56 -5.32 -10.23
CA ILE A 292 13.10 -4.63 -9.04
C ILE A 292 12.24 -3.39 -8.77
N THR A 293 11.98 -2.57 -9.79
CA THR A 293 11.18 -1.36 -9.64
C THR A 293 10.54 -0.93 -10.95
N THR A 294 9.40 -0.24 -10.83
CA THR A 294 8.69 0.41 -11.93
C THR A 294 8.84 1.93 -11.91
N ASP A 295 9.52 2.49 -10.88
CA ASP A 295 9.78 3.91 -10.76
C ASP A 295 10.91 4.34 -11.72
N SER A 296 10.66 5.39 -12.51
CA SER A 296 11.59 5.83 -13.55
C SER A 296 12.91 6.38 -13.00
N GLU A 297 12.91 7.00 -11.82
CA GLU A 297 14.13 7.54 -11.20
C GLU A 297 14.95 6.43 -10.55
N GLU A 298 14.29 5.47 -9.90
CA GLU A 298 14.96 4.28 -9.37
C GLU A 298 15.57 3.41 -10.50
N ILE A 299 14.89 3.28 -11.63
CA ILE A 299 15.42 2.58 -12.82
C ILE A 299 16.69 3.28 -13.32
N LYS A 300 16.68 4.62 -13.49
CA LYS A 300 17.86 5.37 -13.93
C LYS A 300 19.04 5.14 -13.00
N LEU A 301 18.80 5.14 -11.69
CA LEU A 301 19.82 4.89 -10.69
C LEU A 301 20.46 3.50 -10.85
N LEU A 302 19.64 2.46 -11.07
CA LEU A 302 20.13 1.11 -11.33
C LEU A 302 20.95 1.03 -12.64
N GLU A 303 20.52 1.72 -13.69
CA GLU A 303 21.26 1.78 -14.96
C GLU A 303 22.59 2.53 -14.84
N GLU A 304 22.63 3.63 -14.08
CA GLU A 304 23.86 4.38 -13.79
C GLU A 304 24.86 3.56 -12.98
N ALA A 305 24.38 2.75 -12.03
CA ALA A 305 25.21 1.81 -11.29
C ALA A 305 25.85 0.76 -12.23
N LEU A 306 25.11 0.26 -13.23
CA LEU A 306 25.66 -0.66 -14.22
C LEU A 306 26.66 0.01 -15.18
N LYS A 307 26.41 1.27 -15.56
CA LYS A 307 27.34 2.06 -16.39
C LYS A 307 28.66 2.35 -15.68
N SER A 308 28.60 2.80 -14.43
CA SER A 308 29.78 3.13 -13.63
C SER A 308 30.71 1.93 -13.40
N HIS A 309 30.16 0.71 -13.34
CA HIS A 309 30.92 -0.53 -13.21
C HIS A 309 31.35 -1.14 -14.55
N GLY A 310 31.05 -0.50 -15.69
CA GLY A 310 31.44 -0.97 -17.03
C GLY A 310 30.72 -2.23 -17.51
N LEU A 311 29.68 -2.70 -16.80
CA LEU A 311 29.03 -3.98 -17.08
C LEU A 311 28.15 -3.95 -18.32
N LEU A 312 27.57 -2.80 -18.67
CA LEU A 312 26.83 -2.64 -19.93
C LEU A 312 27.75 -2.79 -21.15
N ALA A 313 29.01 -2.35 -21.06
CA ALA A 313 29.98 -2.56 -22.13
C ALA A 313 30.39 -4.04 -22.27
N GLY A 314 30.41 -4.79 -21.16
CA GLY A 314 30.60 -6.23 -21.17
C GLY A 314 29.49 -6.99 -21.89
N LEU A 315 28.22 -6.56 -21.70
CA LEU A 315 27.09 -7.12 -22.45
C LEU A 315 27.19 -6.85 -23.96
N ASP A 316 27.60 -5.64 -24.35
CA ASP A 316 27.76 -5.28 -25.76
C ASP A 316 28.87 -6.13 -26.44
N GLN A 317 29.97 -6.42 -25.73
CA GLN A 317 31.02 -7.34 -26.22
C GLN A 317 30.51 -8.77 -26.40
N ILE A 318 29.73 -9.28 -25.44
CA ILE A 318 29.12 -10.61 -25.51
C ILE A 318 28.18 -10.71 -26.72
N GLU A 319 27.35 -9.69 -26.98
CA GLU A 319 26.46 -9.69 -28.14
C GLU A 319 27.22 -9.71 -29.46
N MET A 320 28.37 -9.01 -29.55
CA MET A 320 29.23 -9.06 -30.72
C MET A 320 29.85 -10.45 -30.92
N GLU A 321 30.27 -11.13 -29.85
CA GLU A 321 30.80 -12.50 -29.93
C GLU A 321 29.72 -13.53 -30.31
N LEU A 322 28.51 -13.41 -29.75
CA LEU A 322 27.38 -14.28 -30.07
C LEU A 322 26.92 -14.10 -31.52
N LYS A 323 26.88 -12.86 -32.02
CA LYS A 323 26.61 -12.57 -33.44
C LYS A 323 27.69 -13.17 -34.34
N LYS A 324 28.98 -13.07 -33.96
CA LYS A 324 30.08 -13.70 -34.71
C LYS A 324 29.98 -15.23 -34.72
N LYS A 325 29.68 -15.87 -33.58
CA LYS A 325 29.47 -17.33 -33.51
C LYS A 325 28.28 -17.78 -34.37
N ARG A 326 27.14 -17.07 -34.33
CA ARG A 326 25.99 -17.38 -35.22
C ARG A 326 26.33 -17.25 -36.70
N ILE A 327 27.08 -16.22 -37.08
CA ILE A 327 27.53 -16.05 -38.47
C ILE A 327 28.48 -17.18 -38.86
N PHE A 328 29.34 -17.66 -37.95
CA PHE A 328 30.25 -18.78 -38.20
C PHE A 328 29.51 -20.12 -38.32
N ASP A 329 28.55 -20.40 -37.44
CA ASP A 329 27.72 -21.61 -37.47
C ASP A 329 26.79 -21.65 -38.70
N GLU A 330 26.27 -20.50 -39.16
CA GLU A 330 25.51 -20.40 -40.42
C GLU A 330 26.40 -20.58 -41.67
N VAL A 331 27.68 -20.26 -41.58
CA VAL A 331 28.65 -20.46 -42.66
C VAL A 331 29.13 -21.93 -42.71
N GLU A 332 29.24 -22.62 -41.58
CA GLU A 332 29.59 -24.06 -41.53
C GLU A 332 28.48 -24.98 -42.04
N ILE A 333 27.20 -24.56 -42.06
CA ILE A 333 26.09 -25.37 -42.61
C ILE A 333 25.97 -25.24 -44.14
N ARG A 334 26.83 -24.46 -44.82
CA ARG A 334 26.82 -24.33 -46.29
C ARG A 334 27.99 -25.04 -46.96
N THR A 335 28.08 -26.36 -46.81
CA THR A 335 28.80 -27.18 -47.79
C THR A 335 28.14 -28.55 -47.92
N CYS A 336 27.27 -28.70 -48.93
CA CYS A 336 27.10 -29.89 -49.77
C CYS A 336 25.96 -29.69 -50.81
N GLY A 337 26.29 -29.77 -52.10
CA GLY A 337 25.43 -30.45 -53.09
C GLY A 337 24.48 -29.62 -53.98
N ASN A 338 25.04 -28.99 -55.01
CA ASN A 338 24.59 -28.81 -56.41
C ASN A 338 23.11 -29.01 -56.86
N ILE A 339 22.66 -27.95 -57.57
CA ILE A 339 21.96 -27.87 -58.89
C ILE A 339 20.51 -28.35 -58.99
N ASP A 340 19.58 -27.41 -59.25
CA ASP A 340 18.87 -27.35 -60.53
C ASP A 340 18.31 -25.94 -60.81
N ASP A 341 18.57 -25.47 -62.02
CA ASP A 341 18.07 -24.25 -62.65
C ASP A 341 16.57 -24.37 -62.96
N THR A 342 15.79 -23.30 -62.75
CA THR A 342 14.85 -22.80 -63.77
C THR A 342 14.49 -21.33 -63.50
N ASP A 343 14.49 -20.59 -64.60
CA ASP A 343 14.24 -19.16 -64.77
C ASP A 343 12.93 -18.63 -64.20
N PHE A 344 12.95 -17.38 -63.73
CA PHE A 344 12.06 -16.31 -64.24
C PHE A 344 12.71 -14.94 -63.99
N ASP A 345 13.08 -14.29 -65.09
CA ASP A 345 13.58 -12.91 -65.17
C ASP A 345 12.43 -11.95 -65.49
N HIS A 346 12.35 -10.80 -64.80
CA HIS A 346 12.44 -9.46 -65.43
C HIS A 346 12.38 -8.30 -64.41
N ASN A 347 13.47 -7.50 -64.41
CA ASN A 347 13.54 -6.04 -64.63
C ASN A 347 12.31 -5.17 -64.23
N LYS A 348 12.40 -3.96 -63.65
CA LYS A 348 13.48 -2.98 -63.41
C LYS A 348 12.92 -1.86 -62.48
N LYS A 349 13.83 -1.20 -61.76
CA LYS A 349 13.71 0.03 -60.92
C LYS A 349 12.67 1.08 -61.36
N VAL A 350 12.02 1.76 -60.40
CA VAL A 350 11.94 3.25 -60.24
C VAL A 350 11.49 3.64 -58.80
N GLU A 351 12.29 4.50 -58.18
CA GLU A 351 12.07 5.58 -57.19
C GLU A 351 11.28 5.48 -55.85
N GLU A 352 11.83 6.27 -54.93
CA GLU A 352 11.38 6.68 -53.60
C GLU A 352 9.99 7.31 -53.57
N GLN A 353 9.25 7.11 -52.47
CA GLN A 353 8.34 8.14 -51.94
C GLN A 353 8.07 7.90 -50.44
N GLY A 354 8.63 8.77 -49.61
CA GLY A 354 8.23 8.97 -48.23
C GLY A 354 7.01 9.88 -48.14
N ILE A 355 6.09 9.58 -47.23
CA ILE A 355 4.92 10.40 -46.94
C ILE A 355 5.27 11.31 -45.76
N VAL A 356 5.50 12.59 -46.05
CA VAL A 356 5.62 13.70 -45.10
C VAL A 356 4.33 14.53 -45.18
N LEU A 357 3.62 14.69 -44.07
CA LEU A 357 2.46 15.58 -43.97
C LEU A 357 2.92 17.01 -43.69
N LYS A 358 2.60 17.91 -44.62
CA LYS A 358 2.96 19.33 -44.65
C LYS A 358 2.12 20.19 -43.71
N LYS A 359 2.81 21.14 -43.06
CA LYS A 359 2.29 22.44 -42.61
C LYS A 359 1.94 23.34 -43.82
N SER A 360 0.99 24.24 -43.65
CA SER A 360 0.85 25.45 -44.47
C SER A 360 0.67 26.68 -43.59
N ALA A 361 1.64 27.58 -43.74
CA ALA A 361 1.68 29.04 -43.59
C ALA A 361 0.55 29.75 -44.39
N ASP A 362 0.26 31.05 -44.32
CA ASP A 362 0.67 32.26 -43.58
C ASP A 362 -0.35 33.33 -44.04
N SER A 363 -0.57 34.40 -43.26
CA SER A 363 -0.66 35.77 -43.81
C SER A 363 -0.73 36.79 -42.69
N ASP A 364 0.30 37.63 -42.64
CA ASP A 364 0.39 38.89 -41.90
C ASP A 364 -0.71 39.89 -42.33
N GLU A 365 -1.18 40.71 -41.40
CA GLU A 365 -1.19 42.17 -41.61
C GLU A 365 -1.40 42.92 -40.29
N SER A 366 -0.51 43.88 -40.06
CA SER A 366 -0.50 44.85 -38.98
C SER A 366 -1.48 46.00 -39.26
N THR A 367 -2.23 46.44 -38.25
CA THR A 367 -2.67 47.85 -38.14
C THR A 367 -2.52 48.33 -36.71
N SER A 368 -1.70 49.37 -36.58
CA SER A 368 -1.60 50.29 -35.46
C SER A 368 -2.91 51.04 -35.21
N ASP A 369 -3.24 51.28 -33.94
CA ASP A 369 -3.76 52.58 -33.53
C ASP A 369 -3.40 52.86 -32.07
N VAL A 370 -2.87 54.06 -31.85
CA VAL A 370 -2.49 54.64 -30.58
C VAL A 370 -3.59 55.63 -30.19
N SER A 371 -4.09 55.56 -28.96
CA SER A 371 -4.67 56.72 -28.25
C SER A 371 -4.72 56.40 -26.75
N ASP A 372 -3.85 56.96 -25.92
CA ASP A 372 -3.86 58.30 -25.29
C ASP A 372 -4.66 58.35 -23.98
N ASP A 373 -4.03 59.04 -23.04
CA ASP A 373 -4.29 59.17 -21.60
C ASP A 373 -5.46 60.12 -21.30
N SER A 374 -6.34 59.81 -20.32
CA SER A 374 -6.99 60.79 -19.42
C SER A 374 -8.02 60.18 -18.45
N THR A 375 -7.75 60.38 -17.16
CA THR A 375 -8.64 60.75 -16.03
C THR A 375 -10.18 60.62 -16.12
N ASP A 376 -10.70 60.06 -15.02
CA ASP A 376 -11.90 60.45 -14.24
C ASP A 376 -13.31 59.89 -14.51
N MET A 377 -13.91 59.58 -13.34
CA MET A 377 -15.32 59.56 -12.92
C MET A 377 -16.16 58.26 -12.97
N GLU A 378 -16.68 57.98 -11.78
CA GLU A 378 -17.71 57.01 -11.42
C GLU A 378 -18.99 57.14 -12.27
N SER A 379 -19.58 56.00 -12.61
CA SER A 379 -21.03 55.88 -12.68
C SER A 379 -21.47 54.49 -12.22
N SER A 380 -22.57 54.49 -11.48
CA SER A 380 -23.20 53.32 -10.89
C SER A 380 -24.27 52.80 -11.85
N GLU A 381 -24.12 51.58 -12.35
CA GLU A 381 -25.20 50.90 -13.08
C GLU A 381 -25.67 49.66 -12.32
N MET A 382 -26.94 49.74 -11.91
CA MET A 382 -27.73 48.62 -11.37
C MET A 382 -28.20 47.72 -12.52
N GLY A 383 -28.13 46.40 -12.36
CA GLY A 383 -28.79 45.45 -13.26
C GLY A 383 -30.28 45.30 -12.94
N GLU A 384 -31.10 44.98 -13.96
CA GLU A 384 -32.57 44.90 -13.89
C GLU A 384 -33.15 43.89 -12.87
N ASP A 385 -32.35 43.03 -12.25
CA ASP A 385 -32.81 42.03 -11.27
C ASP A 385 -32.24 42.19 -9.84
N GLY A 386 -31.67 43.36 -9.50
CA GLY A 386 -31.28 43.66 -8.11
C GLY A 386 -30.20 42.72 -7.51
N THR A 387 -29.47 41.98 -8.35
CA THR A 387 -28.33 41.15 -7.93
C THR A 387 -27.01 41.86 -8.25
N PRO A 388 -26.05 41.93 -7.32
CA PRO A 388 -24.77 42.59 -7.56
C PRO A 388 -23.93 41.80 -8.57
N LYS A 389 -23.52 42.45 -9.67
CA LYS A 389 -22.50 41.95 -10.59
C LYS A 389 -21.11 42.15 -9.98
N TYR A 390 -20.38 41.06 -9.76
CA TYR A 390 -18.98 41.10 -9.34
C TYR A 390 -18.06 41.02 -10.56
N HIS A 391 -17.11 41.94 -10.67
CA HIS A 391 -16.02 41.85 -11.63
C HIS A 391 -15.08 40.70 -11.23
N GLN A 392 -14.88 39.73 -12.13
CA GLN A 392 -13.76 38.79 -12.08
C GLN A 392 -12.58 39.41 -12.82
N SER A 393 -11.47 39.66 -12.13
CA SER A 393 -10.21 40.08 -12.76
C SER A 393 -9.44 38.86 -13.26
N ASN A 394 -9.16 38.86 -14.57
CA ASN A 394 -8.36 37.96 -15.41
C ASN A 394 -8.94 36.58 -15.82
N PRO A 395 -9.26 36.38 -17.12
CA PRO A 395 -9.50 35.07 -17.72
C PRO A 395 -8.19 34.52 -18.32
N GLU A 396 -7.89 33.24 -18.07
CA GLU A 396 -7.23 32.29 -19.00
C GLU A 396 -6.54 31.19 -18.20
N THR A 397 -7.20 30.03 -18.04
CA THR A 397 -6.54 28.73 -17.74
C THR A 397 -7.55 27.57 -17.58
N MET A 398 -8.81 27.82 -17.22
CA MET A 398 -9.81 26.75 -17.02
C MET A 398 -10.85 26.68 -18.15
N SER A 399 -11.18 25.45 -18.58
CA SER A 399 -12.26 25.20 -19.55
C SER A 399 -13.62 25.64 -18.99
N ASP A 400 -14.53 26.08 -19.86
CA ASP A 400 -15.85 26.59 -19.45
C ASP A 400 -16.68 25.55 -18.69
N ASP A 401 -16.52 24.27 -19.03
CA ASP A 401 -17.13 23.14 -18.30
C ASP A 401 -16.59 23.00 -16.87
N ALA A 402 -15.30 23.22 -16.66
CA ALA A 402 -14.69 23.16 -15.32
C ALA A 402 -15.18 24.32 -14.44
N LYS A 403 -15.27 25.53 -15.01
CA LYS A 403 -15.85 26.70 -14.33
C LYS A 403 -17.32 26.48 -13.97
N GLN A 404 -18.11 25.87 -14.85
CA GLN A 404 -19.50 25.56 -14.56
C GLN A 404 -19.64 24.57 -13.39
N LYS A 405 -18.86 23.50 -13.39
CA LYS A 405 -18.82 22.52 -12.28
C LYS A 405 -18.43 23.17 -10.96
N ASP A 406 -17.46 24.08 -10.96
CA ASP A 406 -17.05 24.82 -9.75
C ASP A 406 -18.15 25.76 -9.25
N ARG A 407 -18.89 26.43 -10.15
CA ARG A 407 -20.05 27.25 -9.77
C ARG A 407 -21.14 26.41 -9.12
N ASP A 408 -21.48 25.25 -9.68
CA ASP A 408 -22.53 24.39 -9.13
C ASP A 408 -22.12 23.74 -7.80
N PHE A 409 -20.85 23.36 -7.68
CA PHE A 409 -20.28 22.89 -6.42
C PHE A 409 -20.32 23.98 -5.34
N ARG A 410 -19.94 25.22 -5.67
CA ARG A 410 -20.03 26.37 -4.75
C ARG A 410 -21.47 26.61 -4.29
N LYS A 411 -22.47 26.50 -5.18
CA LYS A 411 -23.88 26.62 -4.81
C LYS A 411 -24.31 25.54 -3.82
N LYS A 412 -23.87 24.29 -4.04
CA LYS A 412 -24.10 23.17 -3.10
C LYS A 412 -23.50 23.48 -1.73
N LEU A 413 -22.23 23.87 -1.67
CA LEU A 413 -21.55 24.20 -0.41
C LEU A 413 -22.27 25.32 0.35
N ASN A 414 -22.71 26.37 -0.35
CA ASN A 414 -23.46 27.48 0.24
C ASN A 414 -24.80 27.04 0.83
N ARG A 415 -25.53 26.16 0.14
CA ARG A 415 -26.81 25.64 0.62
C ARG A 415 -26.63 24.83 1.89
N ASP A 416 -25.73 23.85 1.85
CA ASP A 416 -25.49 22.94 2.96
C ASP A 416 -24.97 23.71 4.19
N ALA A 417 -24.06 24.67 4.02
CA ALA A 417 -23.55 25.47 5.14
C ALA A 417 -24.62 26.38 5.77
N ARG A 418 -25.60 26.86 4.99
CA ARG A 418 -26.75 27.63 5.52
C ARG A 418 -27.73 26.76 6.28
N GLU A 419 -27.94 25.53 5.83
CA GLU A 419 -28.79 24.53 6.51
C GLU A 419 -28.22 24.18 7.89
N VAL A 420 -26.91 23.88 7.97
CA VAL A 420 -26.24 23.58 9.25
C VAL A 420 -26.33 24.72 10.26
N VAL A 421 -26.33 25.96 9.76
CA VAL A 421 -26.34 27.16 10.59
C VAL A 421 -27.75 27.60 11.00
N SER A 422 -28.81 27.12 10.32
CA SER A 422 -30.18 27.62 10.51
C SER A 422 -30.72 27.38 11.92
N ASP A 423 -30.22 26.36 12.60
CA ASP A 423 -30.64 25.95 13.94
C ASP A 423 -29.68 26.44 15.05
N SER A 424 -28.80 27.39 14.72
CA SER A 424 -27.81 27.96 15.64
C SER A 424 -28.03 29.45 15.92
N ILE A 425 -27.23 30.01 16.83
CA ILE A 425 -27.19 31.45 17.11
C ILE A 425 -26.80 32.28 15.88
N HIS A 426 -26.21 31.64 14.86
CA HIS A 426 -25.72 32.29 13.64
C HIS A 426 -26.77 32.34 12.52
N LYS A 427 -28.03 31.95 12.75
CA LYS A 427 -29.11 31.93 11.76
C LYS A 427 -29.28 33.23 10.96
N LYS A 428 -29.01 34.39 11.58
CA LYS A 428 -29.16 35.73 10.96
C LYS A 428 -27.87 36.24 10.29
N VAL A 429 -26.77 35.50 10.39
CA VAL A 429 -25.46 35.89 9.84
C VAL A 429 -25.43 35.58 8.35
N LYS A 430 -25.08 36.59 7.54
CA LYS A 430 -24.95 36.41 6.09
C LYS A 430 -23.66 35.66 5.75
N LEU A 431 -23.83 34.40 5.36
CA LEU A 431 -22.75 33.47 4.98
C LEU A 431 -22.58 33.36 3.46
N ILE A 432 -21.32 33.41 3.03
CA ILE A 432 -20.88 33.08 1.68
C ILE A 432 -19.73 32.06 1.75
N VAL A 433 -19.87 30.98 0.98
CA VAL A 433 -18.79 30.01 0.73
C VAL A 433 -18.15 30.34 -0.62
N HIS A 434 -16.83 30.46 -0.61
CA HIS A 434 -15.97 30.69 -1.76
C HIS A 434 -15.18 29.45 -2.11
N ARG A 435 -14.86 29.31 -3.39
CA ARG A 435 -13.85 28.39 -3.89
C ARG A 435 -12.81 29.24 -4.61
N PRO A 436 -11.63 29.48 -4.02
CA PRO A 436 -10.59 30.31 -4.64
C PRO A 436 -10.10 29.72 -5.97
N ASP A 437 -9.84 30.61 -6.92
CA ASP A 437 -9.11 30.29 -8.14
C ASP A 437 -7.59 30.32 -7.86
N TYR A 438 -6.79 29.75 -8.76
CA TYR A 438 -5.33 29.75 -8.69
C TYR A 438 -4.75 30.13 -10.05
N GLY A 439 -3.55 30.73 -10.03
CA GLY A 439 -2.81 31.09 -11.24
C GLY A 439 -1.41 30.47 -11.25
N TYR A 440 -0.65 30.79 -12.29
CA TYR A 440 0.71 30.27 -12.50
C TYR A 440 1.67 30.58 -11.34
N GLU A 441 1.54 31.76 -10.71
CA GLU A 441 2.36 32.14 -9.54
C GLU A 441 2.10 31.22 -8.35
N SER A 442 0.83 30.85 -8.11
CA SER A 442 0.45 29.91 -7.04
C SER A 442 1.02 28.51 -7.28
N GLU A 443 1.12 28.06 -8.53
CA GLU A 443 1.74 26.77 -8.85
C GLU A 443 3.23 26.77 -8.50
N GLN A 444 3.95 27.84 -8.89
CA GLN A 444 5.38 27.96 -8.61
C GLN A 444 5.66 28.08 -7.11
N GLU A 445 4.88 28.88 -6.39
CA GLU A 445 5.00 29.03 -4.93
C GLU A 445 4.78 27.69 -4.22
N TYR A 446 3.74 26.95 -4.62
CA TYR A 446 3.44 25.64 -4.05
C TYR A 446 4.59 24.64 -4.27
N ILE A 447 5.12 24.55 -5.49
CA ILE A 447 6.22 23.64 -5.84
C ILE A 447 7.46 23.96 -5.01
N SER A 448 7.78 25.23 -4.84
CA SER A 448 8.91 25.69 -4.05
C SER A 448 8.77 25.27 -2.57
N LEU A 449 7.63 25.57 -1.96
CA LEU A 449 7.37 25.24 -0.55
C LEU A 449 7.25 23.74 -0.29
N SER A 450 6.57 23.00 -1.18
CA SER A 450 6.44 21.55 -1.08
C SER A 450 7.82 20.89 -1.11
N LYS A 451 8.72 21.29 -2.03
CA LYS A 451 10.06 20.72 -2.15
C LYS A 451 10.88 20.80 -0.85
N GLU A 452 10.74 21.87 -0.08
CA GLU A 452 11.41 22.03 1.21
C GLU A 452 10.82 21.10 2.29
N LEU A 453 9.51 20.87 2.27
CA LEU A 453 8.79 20.09 3.30
C LEU A 453 8.80 18.58 3.02
N MET A 454 8.93 18.17 1.76
CA MET A 454 8.84 16.76 1.34
C MET A 454 9.80 15.81 2.08
N PRO A 455 11.07 16.14 2.39
CA PRO A 455 11.94 15.23 3.13
C PRO A 455 11.37 14.86 4.50
N VAL A 456 10.83 15.84 5.23
CA VAL A 456 10.24 15.66 6.56
C VAL A 456 8.92 14.88 6.47
N VAL A 457 8.06 15.26 5.52
CA VAL A 457 6.77 14.59 5.30
C VAL A 457 6.97 13.12 4.91
N ARG A 458 7.90 12.84 3.99
CA ARG A 458 8.23 11.47 3.56
C ARG A 458 8.81 10.64 4.69
N GLU A 459 9.66 11.22 5.55
CA GLU A 459 10.20 10.49 6.70
C GLU A 459 9.09 10.05 7.66
N ILE A 460 8.15 10.95 7.98
CA ILE A 460 7.04 10.61 8.88
C ILE A 460 6.08 9.64 8.19
N ALA A 461 5.69 9.90 6.94
CA ALA A 461 4.83 9.01 6.16
C ALA A 461 5.41 7.58 6.07
N ARG A 462 6.72 7.42 5.85
CA ARG A 462 7.37 6.10 5.85
C ARG A 462 7.24 5.35 7.18
N LYS A 463 7.25 6.05 8.31
CA LYS A 463 7.06 5.44 9.64
C LYS A 463 5.59 5.11 9.92
N THR A 464 4.67 5.89 9.34
CA THR A 464 3.23 5.79 9.62
C THR A 464 2.50 4.84 8.66
N LEU A 465 2.93 4.72 7.40
CA LEU A 465 2.31 3.83 6.40
C LEU A 465 2.15 2.38 6.89
N PRO A 466 3.16 1.78 7.56
CA PRO A 466 3.02 0.43 8.10
C PRO A 466 1.95 0.30 9.17
N LEU A 467 1.60 1.39 9.89
CA LEU A 467 0.54 1.38 10.91
C LEU A 467 -0.85 1.38 10.25
N LEU A 468 -1.00 2.13 9.15
CA LEU A 468 -2.23 2.20 8.36
C LEU A 468 -2.59 0.90 7.66
N GLU A 469 -1.59 0.19 7.13
CA GLU A 469 -1.77 -1.15 6.54
C GLU A 469 -2.27 -2.19 7.58
N HIS A 470 -2.25 -1.85 8.88
CA HIS A 470 -2.52 -2.75 9.99
C HIS A 470 -3.87 -2.56 10.68
N GLU A 471 -4.71 -1.61 10.26
CA GLU A 471 -6.06 -1.48 10.80
C GLU A 471 -6.88 -2.74 10.48
N THR A 472 -7.05 -3.59 11.48
CA THR A 472 -7.82 -4.82 11.34
C THR A 472 -9.30 -4.46 11.26
N SER A 473 -9.97 -4.83 10.16
CA SER A 473 -11.44 -4.78 10.11
C SER A 473 -12.02 -5.59 11.26
N SER A 474 -12.84 -4.94 12.09
CA SER A 474 -13.63 -5.58 13.15
C SER A 474 -14.99 -6.06 12.64
N GLU A 475 -15.32 -5.79 11.37
CA GLU A 475 -16.62 -6.13 10.78
C GLU A 475 -16.66 -7.58 10.30
N PHE A 476 -17.75 -8.27 10.61
CA PHE A 476 -18.03 -9.60 10.10
C PHE A 476 -19.12 -9.53 9.02
N ALA A 477 -18.82 -10.09 7.84
CA ALA A 477 -19.84 -10.42 6.85
C ALA A 477 -20.68 -11.58 7.40
N ARG A 478 -21.94 -11.29 7.71
CA ARG A 478 -22.94 -12.27 8.16
C ARG A 478 -23.45 -13.11 6.99
N ASN A 479 -24.15 -14.18 7.31
CA ASN A 479 -24.84 -15.06 6.35
C ASN A 479 -23.90 -15.59 5.26
N GLN A 480 -22.81 -16.20 5.68
CA GLN A 480 -21.87 -16.94 4.83
C GLN A 480 -22.06 -18.45 5.04
N PHE A 481 -21.75 -19.24 4.02
CA PHE A 481 -21.80 -20.71 4.09
C PHE A 481 -20.74 -21.30 5.03
N TYR A 482 -19.66 -20.57 5.27
CA TYR A 482 -18.58 -20.92 6.18
C TYR A 482 -17.96 -19.64 6.77
N GLY A 483 -17.35 -19.74 7.94
CA GLY A 483 -16.77 -18.59 8.64
C GLY A 483 -16.39 -18.90 10.08
N SER A 484 -15.64 -17.98 10.69
CA SER A 484 -15.04 -18.18 12.02
C SER A 484 -16.02 -18.12 13.19
N LYS A 485 -17.26 -17.64 12.96
CA LYS A 485 -18.29 -17.53 14.01
C LYS A 485 -19.62 -18.10 13.52
N PHE A 486 -20.18 -19.04 14.26
CA PHE A 486 -21.53 -19.57 14.01
C PHE A 486 -22.61 -18.58 14.47
N GLN A 487 -23.62 -18.37 13.63
CA GLN A 487 -24.75 -17.47 13.81
C GLN A 487 -26.01 -18.30 14.02
N ALA A 488 -26.34 -18.58 15.29
CA ALA A 488 -27.52 -19.37 15.65
C ALA A 488 -28.84 -18.71 15.21
N ASP A 489 -28.88 -17.39 15.13
CA ASP A 489 -30.01 -16.59 14.63
C ASP A 489 -30.26 -16.83 13.13
N SER A 490 -29.21 -17.06 12.35
CA SER A 490 -29.32 -17.32 10.90
C SER A 490 -29.86 -18.72 10.57
N VAL A 491 -29.86 -19.65 11.53
CA VAL A 491 -30.34 -21.05 11.33
C VAL A 491 -31.81 -21.10 10.95
N ALA A 492 -32.61 -20.11 11.40
CA ALA A 492 -34.03 -20.04 11.11
C ALA A 492 -34.35 -19.85 9.62
N TYR A 493 -33.42 -19.26 8.84
CA TYR A 493 -33.63 -18.96 7.42
C TYR A 493 -33.42 -20.17 6.48
N ARG A 494 -32.87 -21.28 6.99
CA ARG A 494 -32.68 -22.55 6.26
C ARG A 494 -31.94 -22.43 4.92
N ASP A 495 -31.12 -21.40 4.77
CA ASP A 495 -30.38 -21.09 3.54
C ASP A 495 -28.92 -21.58 3.58
N PHE A 496 -28.56 -22.37 4.60
CA PHE A 496 -27.22 -22.88 4.89
C PHE A 496 -26.15 -21.80 5.13
N ARG A 497 -26.55 -20.54 5.29
CA ARG A 497 -25.66 -19.39 5.52
C ARG A 497 -25.59 -19.06 7.01
N TYR A 498 -25.09 -20.01 7.79
CA TYR A 498 -25.10 -19.91 9.26
C TYR A 498 -23.82 -19.36 9.87
N PHE A 499 -22.86 -18.90 9.05
CA PHE A 499 -21.57 -18.46 9.56
C PHE A 499 -21.32 -16.99 9.22
N ALA A 500 -20.55 -16.34 10.09
CA ALA A 500 -20.02 -15.01 9.84
C ALA A 500 -18.51 -15.12 9.58
N LYS A 501 -18.04 -14.45 8.52
CA LYS A 501 -16.62 -14.35 8.17
C LYS A 501 -16.15 -12.92 8.35
N LYS A 502 -14.98 -12.71 8.95
CA LYS A 502 -14.39 -11.38 9.12
C LYS A 502 -14.17 -10.76 7.73
N ARG A 503 -14.61 -9.53 7.52
CA ARG A 503 -14.36 -8.80 6.27
C ARG A 503 -12.86 -8.50 6.17
N PRO A 504 -12.26 -8.56 4.96
CA PRO A 504 -10.90 -8.05 4.78
C PRO A 504 -10.83 -6.59 5.25
N PRO A 505 -9.70 -6.13 5.80
CA PRO A 505 -9.46 -4.72 6.10
C PRO A 505 -9.82 -3.86 4.89
N THR A 506 -10.71 -2.90 5.09
CA THR A 506 -11.07 -1.93 4.06
C THR A 506 -9.82 -1.17 3.64
N GLU A 507 -9.61 -0.98 2.34
CA GLU A 507 -8.42 -0.30 1.77
C GLU A 507 -8.32 1.20 2.13
N SER A 508 -9.33 1.77 2.81
CA SER A 508 -9.37 3.17 3.21
C SER A 508 -8.99 3.34 4.69
N PRO A 509 -8.12 4.29 5.04
CA PRO A 509 -7.75 4.54 6.44
C PRO A 509 -8.98 4.88 7.29
N SER A 510 -8.98 4.45 8.56
CA SER A 510 -10.09 4.69 9.50
C SER A 510 -10.24 6.15 9.91
N LEU A 511 -9.28 7.01 9.54
CA LEU A 511 -9.21 8.42 9.89
C LEU A 511 -9.66 9.33 8.76
N ALA A 512 -10.51 10.31 9.06
CA ALA A 512 -10.73 11.49 8.23
C ALA A 512 -10.23 12.75 8.97
N VAL A 513 -9.56 13.65 8.24
CA VAL A 513 -8.97 14.87 8.81
C VAL A 513 -9.64 16.12 8.25
N GLY A 514 -10.12 16.98 9.13
CA GLY A 514 -10.49 18.36 8.82
C GLY A 514 -9.43 19.33 9.35
N LEU A 515 -9.03 20.31 8.55
CA LEU A 515 -8.08 21.35 8.93
C LEU A 515 -8.69 22.73 8.68
N ARG A 516 -9.03 23.42 9.78
CA ARG A 516 -9.48 24.82 9.78
C ARG A 516 -8.28 25.75 9.86
N VAL A 517 -8.26 26.77 9.02
CA VAL A 517 -7.26 27.85 9.04
C VAL A 517 -7.94 29.18 9.32
N ASP A 518 -7.63 29.80 10.46
CA ASP A 518 -8.07 31.16 10.74
C ASP A 518 -7.39 32.12 9.75
N GLU A 519 -8.18 32.88 9.00
CA GLU A 519 -7.73 33.84 8.01
C GLU A 519 -8.05 35.29 8.45
N SER A 520 -8.15 35.54 9.76
CA SER A 520 -8.28 36.89 10.32
C SER A 520 -7.00 37.72 10.24
N ALA A 521 -7.12 39.02 10.47
CA ALA A 521 -6.03 39.99 10.41
C ALA A 521 -4.90 39.68 11.41
N SER A 522 -5.20 39.09 12.56
CA SER A 522 -4.23 38.79 13.61
C SER A 522 -3.23 37.70 13.22
N MET A 523 -3.56 36.90 12.21
CA MET A 523 -2.67 35.90 11.62
C MET A 523 -1.57 36.51 10.74
N SER A 524 -1.67 37.79 10.36
CA SER A 524 -0.62 38.50 9.60
C SER A 524 0.63 38.82 10.44
N ALA A 525 0.52 38.77 11.76
CA ALA A 525 1.62 39.12 12.65
C ALA A 525 2.65 37.98 12.76
N PHE A 526 3.92 38.32 12.99
CA PHE A 526 5.00 37.38 13.39
C PHE A 526 5.18 36.12 12.51
N GLY A 527 4.86 36.17 11.21
CA GLY A 527 5.01 35.02 10.30
C GLY A 527 4.06 33.86 10.58
N ARG A 528 2.97 34.10 11.31
CA ARG A 528 1.99 33.10 11.74
C ARG A 528 1.26 32.50 10.54
N LEU A 529 0.85 33.33 9.58
CA LEU A 529 0.19 32.91 8.36
C LEU A 529 1.11 32.04 7.48
N GLU A 530 2.38 32.42 7.31
CA GLU A 530 3.37 31.64 6.56
C GLU A 530 3.61 30.27 7.20
N ALA A 531 3.68 30.23 8.54
CA ALA A 531 3.77 28.98 9.28
C ALA A 531 2.52 28.11 9.09
N ALA A 532 1.32 28.71 9.18
CA ALA A 532 0.06 28.03 8.94
C ALA A 532 0.00 27.46 7.51
N LYS A 533 0.36 28.24 6.48
CA LYS A 533 0.46 27.79 5.09
C LYS A 533 1.39 26.58 4.94
N ARG A 534 2.61 26.66 5.48
CA ARG A 534 3.57 25.54 5.46
C ARG A 534 3.02 24.29 6.14
N ALA A 535 2.32 24.46 7.25
CA ALA A 535 1.73 23.36 7.99
C ALA A 535 0.57 22.70 7.21
N VAL A 536 -0.27 23.52 6.57
CA VAL A 536 -1.36 23.06 5.70
C VAL A 536 -0.82 22.25 4.52
N ILE A 537 0.25 22.73 3.86
CA ILE A 537 0.90 21.99 2.76
C ILE A 537 1.43 20.64 3.26
N ALA A 538 2.16 20.63 4.37
CA ALA A 538 2.73 19.39 4.92
C ALA A 538 1.66 18.37 5.30
N VAL A 539 0.57 18.82 5.91
CA VAL A 539 -0.57 17.96 6.27
C VAL A 539 -1.29 17.45 5.02
N TYR A 540 -1.50 18.30 4.02
CA TYR A 540 -2.09 17.89 2.75
C TYR A 540 -1.24 16.82 2.06
N GLU A 541 0.06 17.06 1.87
CA GLU A 541 0.98 16.10 1.24
C GLU A 541 1.05 14.79 2.03
N PHE A 542 1.11 14.86 3.37
CA PHE A 542 1.08 13.68 4.22
C PHE A 542 -0.19 12.85 4.05
N CYS A 543 -1.36 13.51 4.08
CA CYS A 543 -2.64 12.84 3.92
C CYS A 543 -2.79 12.24 2.52
N GLN A 544 -2.34 12.92 1.46
CA GLN A 544 -2.32 12.38 0.11
C GLN A 544 -1.43 11.13 0.01
N MET A 545 -0.23 11.16 0.57
CA MET A 545 0.69 10.01 0.60
C MET A 545 0.14 8.81 1.38
N CYS A 546 -0.66 9.08 2.42
CA CYS A 546 -1.25 8.06 3.28
C CYS A 546 -2.68 7.66 2.88
N HIS A 547 -3.20 8.20 1.77
CA HIS A 547 -4.59 8.02 1.31
C HIS A 547 -5.67 8.40 2.35
N ILE A 548 -5.36 9.36 3.22
CA ILE A 548 -6.26 9.87 4.26
C ILE A 548 -7.15 10.96 3.66
N PRO A 549 -8.49 10.82 3.71
CA PRO A 549 -9.39 11.88 3.29
C PRO A 549 -9.16 13.15 4.10
N ILE A 550 -9.00 14.28 3.40
CA ILE A 550 -8.72 15.58 4.00
C ILE A 550 -9.67 16.67 3.50
N LEU A 551 -10.14 17.51 4.42
CA LEU A 551 -10.95 18.70 4.20
C LEU A 551 -10.19 19.92 4.75
N ILE A 552 -9.90 20.93 3.93
CA ILE A 552 -9.16 22.14 4.34
C ILE A 552 -9.97 23.37 3.98
N TYR A 553 -10.49 24.07 5.00
CA TYR A 553 -11.19 25.33 4.84
C TYR A 553 -10.49 26.44 5.62
N GLY A 554 -10.53 27.65 5.08
CA GLY A 554 -10.19 28.85 5.83
C GLY A 554 -11.40 29.74 6.06
N ASP A 555 -11.33 30.62 7.04
CA ASP A 555 -12.48 31.45 7.43
C ASP A 555 -12.11 32.87 7.86
N THR A 556 -13.01 33.80 7.53
CA THR A 556 -12.97 35.19 8.02
C THR A 556 -14.39 35.72 8.20
N ALA A 557 -14.53 36.72 9.06
CA ALA A 557 -15.77 37.41 9.34
C ALA A 557 -15.69 38.89 8.92
N ASP A 558 -16.85 39.51 8.73
CA ASP A 558 -17.00 40.94 8.47
C ASP A 558 -16.20 41.43 7.24
N ALA A 559 -16.27 40.69 6.14
CA ALA A 559 -15.72 41.13 4.86
C ALA A 559 -16.54 42.31 4.27
N SER A 560 -17.86 42.30 4.48
CA SER A 560 -18.75 43.43 4.18
C SER A 560 -20.06 43.35 4.97
N LYS A 561 -20.90 44.41 4.92
CA LYS A 561 -22.27 44.38 5.51
C LYS A 561 -23.19 43.32 4.90
N GLN A 562 -22.85 42.81 3.71
CA GLN A 562 -23.59 41.75 3.03
C GLN A 562 -22.91 40.37 3.18
N GLU A 563 -21.69 40.35 3.70
CA GLU A 563 -20.84 39.18 3.87
C GLU A 563 -20.21 39.20 5.26
N GLN A 564 -21.02 38.80 6.24
CA GLN A 564 -20.65 38.78 7.65
C GLN A 564 -19.82 37.55 8.00
N MET A 565 -19.93 36.47 7.22
CA MET A 565 -19.11 35.28 7.34
C MET A 565 -18.69 34.78 5.95
N SER A 566 -17.40 34.50 5.80
CA SER A 566 -16.82 33.93 4.58
C SER A 566 -16.09 32.63 4.90
N ILE A 567 -16.40 31.57 4.17
CA ILE A 567 -15.66 30.30 4.22
C ILE A 567 -14.96 30.08 2.88
N TYR A 568 -13.67 29.81 2.89
CA TYR A 568 -12.87 29.47 1.72
C TYR A 568 -12.63 27.97 1.68
N ALA A 569 -13.32 27.27 0.78
CA ALA A 569 -13.15 25.83 0.59
C ALA A 569 -11.98 25.56 -0.36
N TYR A 570 -10.84 25.15 0.19
CA TYR A 570 -9.64 24.83 -0.59
C TYR A 570 -9.64 23.39 -1.08
N THR A 571 -10.02 22.44 -0.21
CA THR A 571 -10.18 21.01 -0.53
C THR A 571 -11.48 20.51 0.10
N ASP A 572 -12.11 19.49 -0.49
CA ASP A 572 -13.37 18.91 0.02
C ASP A 572 -13.47 17.40 -0.29
N PHE A 573 -14.22 16.66 0.51
CA PHE A 573 -14.44 15.21 0.32
C PHE A 573 -15.26 14.90 -0.94
N ASP A 574 -16.21 15.76 -1.29
CA ASP A 574 -17.13 15.53 -2.41
C ASP A 574 -16.46 15.72 -3.79
N LYS A 575 -15.31 16.40 -3.82
CA LYS A 575 -14.57 16.68 -5.05
C LYS A 575 -13.07 16.61 -4.79
N THR A 576 -12.46 15.50 -5.17
CA THR A 576 -11.00 15.36 -5.27
C THR A 576 -10.52 15.98 -6.58
N ASP A 577 -9.97 17.19 -6.52
CA ASP A 577 -9.29 17.82 -7.65
C ASP A 577 -7.78 17.84 -7.37
N ALA A 578 -7.00 17.25 -8.28
CA ALA A 578 -5.54 17.21 -8.17
C ALA A 578 -4.90 18.61 -8.10
N ASN A 579 -5.63 19.62 -8.58
CA ASN A 579 -5.20 21.02 -8.56
C ASN A 579 -5.65 21.79 -7.31
N ASP A 580 -6.40 21.18 -6.38
CA ASP A 580 -6.74 21.83 -5.10
C ASP A 580 -5.50 22.23 -4.30
N ARG A 581 -4.38 21.52 -4.50
CA ARG A 581 -3.07 21.87 -3.92
C ARG A 581 -2.63 23.31 -4.21
N PHE A 582 -2.93 23.83 -5.39
CA PHE A 582 -2.55 25.18 -5.80
C PHE A 582 -3.46 26.24 -5.18
N ARG A 583 -4.73 25.90 -4.93
CA ARG A 583 -5.70 26.78 -4.25
C ARG A 583 -5.24 27.14 -2.84
N LEU A 584 -4.50 26.26 -2.17
CA LEU A 584 -3.95 26.49 -0.82
C LEU A 584 -3.08 27.76 -0.75
N MET A 585 -2.49 28.22 -1.86
CA MET A 585 -1.70 29.46 -1.87
C MET A 585 -2.56 30.71 -1.67
N GLY A 586 -3.87 30.60 -1.95
CA GLY A 586 -4.86 31.66 -1.71
C GLY A 586 -5.21 31.90 -0.24
N ILE A 587 -4.61 31.18 0.71
CA ILE A 587 -4.73 31.45 2.15
C ILE A 587 -4.12 32.83 2.44
N ARG A 588 -4.86 33.74 3.07
CA ARG A 588 -4.39 35.08 3.41
C ARG A 588 -5.12 35.68 4.60
N ALA A 589 -4.41 36.49 5.38
CA ALA A 589 -5.03 37.27 6.45
C ALA A 589 -5.99 38.32 5.85
N ARG A 590 -7.20 38.40 6.41
CA ARG A 590 -8.29 39.30 5.98
C ARG A 590 -8.79 40.13 7.16
N SER A 591 -10.03 39.92 7.60
CA SER A 591 -10.73 40.80 8.55
C SER A 591 -10.84 40.12 9.92
N ASN A 592 -12.05 39.87 10.39
CA ASN A 592 -12.37 39.32 11.70
C ASN A 592 -12.50 37.77 11.65
N ASN A 593 -12.84 37.13 12.76
CA ASN A 593 -13.10 35.68 12.85
C ASN A 593 -14.37 35.38 13.68
N ARG A 594 -15.14 34.39 13.22
CA ARG A 594 -16.36 33.91 13.89
C ARG A 594 -16.28 32.39 14.07
N ASP A 595 -15.38 31.98 14.94
CA ASP A 595 -14.87 30.62 15.05
C ASP A 595 -15.94 29.56 15.31
N GLY A 596 -16.91 29.82 16.19
CA GLY A 596 -17.96 28.85 16.50
C GLY A 596 -18.81 28.48 15.28
N MET A 597 -19.05 29.44 14.38
CA MET A 597 -19.74 29.20 13.11
C MET A 597 -18.89 28.39 12.14
N ALA A 598 -17.60 28.72 12.00
CA ALA A 598 -16.67 27.98 11.14
C ALA A 598 -16.50 26.53 11.59
N LEU A 599 -16.27 26.31 12.89
CA LEU A 599 -16.15 24.98 13.50
C LEU A 599 -17.41 24.16 13.27
N ARG A 600 -18.60 24.75 13.43
CA ARG A 600 -19.87 24.06 13.19
C ARG A 600 -19.98 23.57 11.75
N ILE A 601 -19.70 24.42 10.76
CA ILE A 601 -19.79 24.07 9.33
C ILE A 601 -18.82 22.93 8.98
N MET A 602 -17.56 23.04 9.43
CA MET A 602 -16.54 22.01 9.15
C MET A 602 -16.81 20.70 9.89
N ALA A 603 -17.23 20.77 11.16
CA ALA A 603 -17.56 19.59 11.94
C ALA A 603 -18.75 18.84 11.35
N ASP A 604 -19.77 19.54 10.83
CA ASP A 604 -20.90 18.88 10.17
C ASP A 604 -20.49 18.12 8.91
N ARG A 605 -19.65 18.73 8.08
CA ARG A 605 -19.03 18.07 6.92
C ARG A 605 -18.24 16.83 7.32
N LEU A 606 -17.43 16.93 8.36
CA LEU A 606 -16.61 15.82 8.86
C LEU A 606 -17.47 14.71 9.49
N ALA A 607 -18.59 15.05 10.12
CA ALA A 607 -19.53 14.08 10.70
C ALA A 607 -20.13 13.15 9.65
N GLY A 608 -20.37 13.67 8.43
CA GLY A 608 -20.87 12.90 7.30
C GLY A 608 -19.89 11.89 6.68
N SER A 609 -18.62 11.88 7.12
CA SER A 609 -17.62 10.95 6.63
C SER A 609 -17.82 9.50 7.13
N LEU A 610 -17.45 8.52 6.29
CA LEU A 610 -17.61 7.08 6.58
C LEU A 610 -16.56 6.54 7.56
N GLN A 611 -15.51 7.33 7.83
CA GLN A 611 -14.38 7.00 8.68
C GLN A 611 -14.78 6.88 10.15
N GLN A 612 -14.12 5.97 10.88
CA GLN A 612 -14.39 5.74 12.30
C GLN A 612 -13.86 6.87 13.16
N THR A 613 -12.61 7.26 12.92
CA THR A 613 -11.94 8.36 13.61
C THR A 613 -12.09 9.62 12.77
N LYS A 614 -12.55 10.70 13.39
CA LYS A 614 -12.77 12.01 12.75
C LYS A 614 -12.02 13.05 13.54
N LEU A 615 -10.98 13.64 12.96
CA LEU A 615 -10.13 14.63 13.63
C LEU A 615 -10.29 15.99 12.96
N LEU A 616 -10.71 17.00 13.72
CA LEU A 616 -10.79 18.39 13.29
C LEU A 616 -9.72 19.22 14.00
N ILE A 617 -8.74 19.71 13.24
CA ILE A 617 -7.64 20.53 13.71
C ILE A 617 -7.93 21.99 13.37
N SER A 618 -7.88 22.89 14.36
CA SER A 618 -8.06 24.33 14.18
C SER A 618 -6.75 25.07 14.39
N ILE A 619 -6.24 25.73 13.35
CA ILE A 619 -5.09 26.63 13.41
C ILE A 619 -5.61 28.06 13.64
N SER A 620 -5.36 28.63 14.81
CA SER A 620 -5.80 29.98 15.18
C SER A 620 -4.92 30.56 16.29
N ASP A 621 -4.98 31.87 16.47
CA ASP A 621 -4.38 32.59 17.60
C ASP A 621 -5.31 32.70 18.82
N GLY A 622 -6.57 32.26 18.71
CA GLY A 622 -7.48 32.09 19.85
C GLY A 622 -8.26 33.31 20.27
N GLN A 623 -8.35 34.34 19.42
CA GLN A 623 -9.08 35.58 19.73
C GLN A 623 -10.34 35.71 18.85
N PRO A 624 -11.49 35.12 19.23
CA PRO A 624 -12.71 35.23 18.45
C PRO A 624 -13.30 36.64 18.54
N LYS A 625 -13.46 37.31 17.40
CA LYS A 625 -13.98 38.68 17.29
C LYS A 625 -14.73 38.89 15.98
N ALA A 626 -16.03 39.16 16.04
CA ALA A 626 -16.85 39.54 14.88
C ALA A 626 -18.04 40.46 15.23
N MET A 627 -18.66 41.08 14.23
CA MET A 627 -19.84 41.95 14.39
C MET A 627 -21.18 41.18 14.40
N ASP A 628 -22.24 41.65 15.07
CA ASP A 628 -22.26 42.70 16.09
C ASP A 628 -22.08 42.03 17.48
N ASP A 629 -21.02 42.41 18.20
CA ASP A 629 -20.68 41.94 19.56
C ASP A 629 -20.35 40.44 19.77
N TYR A 630 -19.83 39.75 18.74
CA TYR A 630 -19.28 38.41 18.92
C TYR A 630 -17.86 38.48 19.51
N THR A 631 -17.75 38.61 20.83
CA THR A 631 -16.46 38.69 21.55
C THR A 631 -16.55 38.08 22.96
N GLY A 632 -15.39 37.78 23.56
CA GLY A 632 -15.28 37.41 24.98
C GLY A 632 -16.09 36.17 25.35
N ASN A 633 -16.75 36.20 26.51
CA ASN A 633 -17.51 35.05 27.05
C ASN A 633 -18.63 34.55 26.14
N TYR A 634 -19.20 35.41 25.30
CA TYR A 634 -20.24 35.01 24.37
C TYR A 634 -19.69 34.09 23.27
N ALA A 635 -18.57 34.49 22.66
CA ALA A 635 -17.89 33.71 21.63
C ALA A 635 -17.29 32.41 22.20
N ILE A 636 -16.68 32.47 23.39
CA ILE A 636 -16.11 31.28 24.07
C ILE A 636 -17.21 30.23 24.33
N LYS A 637 -18.38 30.65 24.83
CA LYS A 637 -19.50 29.73 25.09
C LYS A 637 -20.04 29.09 23.82
N ASP A 638 -20.14 29.85 22.74
CA ASP A 638 -20.59 29.34 21.43
C ASP A 638 -19.63 28.27 20.87
N MET A 639 -18.33 28.53 20.94
CA MET A 639 -17.31 27.55 20.54
C MET A 639 -17.36 26.29 21.41
N GLN A 640 -17.40 26.44 22.74
CA GLN A 640 -17.49 25.31 23.67
C GLN A 640 -18.76 24.46 23.45
N GLN A 641 -19.90 25.12 23.21
CA GLN A 641 -21.16 24.43 22.91
C GLN A 641 -21.07 23.65 21.59
N THR A 642 -20.48 24.26 20.57
CA THR A 642 -20.29 23.63 19.26
C THR A 642 -19.35 22.43 19.35
N ILE A 643 -18.21 22.57 20.04
CA ILE A 643 -17.27 21.47 20.29
C ILE A 643 -17.99 20.32 21.01
N ALA A 644 -18.68 20.61 22.11
CA ALA A 644 -19.40 19.58 22.88
C ALA A 644 -20.52 18.89 22.08
N GLU A 645 -21.19 19.60 21.17
CA GLU A 645 -22.23 19.03 20.30
C GLU A 645 -21.63 18.00 19.33
N TYR A 646 -20.54 18.35 18.65
CA TYR A 646 -19.94 17.51 17.63
C TYR A 646 -19.01 16.42 18.19
N GLU A 647 -18.48 16.59 19.40
CA GLU A 647 -17.82 15.52 20.14
C GLU A 647 -18.77 14.35 20.42
N ARG A 648 -20.04 14.63 20.73
CA ARG A 648 -21.06 13.58 20.86
C ARG A 648 -21.38 12.89 19.54
N LYS A 649 -21.08 13.53 18.41
CA LYS A 649 -21.18 12.95 17.05
C LYS A 649 -19.90 12.21 16.62
N GLY A 650 -18.93 12.04 17.54
CA GLY A 650 -17.70 11.26 17.31
C GLY A 650 -16.54 12.04 16.70
N ILE A 651 -16.57 13.38 16.74
CA ILE A 651 -15.48 14.22 16.22
C ILE A 651 -14.52 14.58 17.36
N THR A 652 -13.23 14.37 17.12
CA THR A 652 -12.15 14.81 18.01
C THR A 652 -11.64 16.18 17.57
N PHE A 653 -11.62 17.16 18.47
CA PHE A 653 -11.12 18.50 18.20
C PHE A 653 -9.70 18.69 18.74
N LEU A 654 -8.85 19.37 17.96
CA LEU A 654 -7.50 19.77 18.35
C LEU A 654 -7.25 21.23 17.98
N ALA A 655 -6.76 22.03 18.92
CA ALA A 655 -6.35 23.40 18.66
C ALA A 655 -4.83 23.51 18.49
N ALA A 656 -4.40 24.03 17.35
CA ALA A 656 -3.02 24.39 17.07
C ALA A 656 -2.84 25.89 17.28
N ALA A 657 -2.33 26.25 18.46
CA ALA A 657 -2.22 27.63 18.87
C ALA A 657 -0.97 28.29 18.30
N ILE A 658 -1.19 29.42 17.64
CA ILE A 658 -0.14 30.21 17.03
C ILE A 658 -0.14 31.60 17.69
N GLY A 659 0.65 31.78 18.75
CA GLY A 659 0.72 33.05 19.48
C GLY A 659 1.01 32.93 20.98
N GLN A 660 0.84 34.04 21.70
CA GLN A 660 1.08 34.11 23.15
C GLN A 660 -0.21 33.88 23.97
N ASP A 661 -1.38 33.83 23.32
CA ASP A 661 -2.72 33.76 23.93
C ASP A 661 -3.13 32.33 24.35
N LYS A 662 -2.20 31.62 25.00
CA LYS A 662 -2.34 30.20 25.39
C LYS A 662 -3.49 29.96 26.37
N GLU A 663 -3.73 30.91 27.27
CA GLU A 663 -4.75 30.80 28.31
C GLU A 663 -6.18 30.82 27.74
N VAL A 664 -6.42 31.61 26.69
CA VAL A 664 -7.74 31.74 26.06
C VAL A 664 -8.08 30.46 25.28
N ILE A 665 -7.14 29.93 24.51
CA ILE A 665 -7.34 28.68 23.76
C ILE A 665 -7.54 27.51 24.72
N ASN A 666 -6.81 27.49 25.84
CA ASN A 666 -7.00 26.48 26.87
C ASN A 666 -8.40 26.55 27.50
N GLN A 667 -8.93 27.75 27.75
CA GLN A 667 -10.31 27.91 28.22
C GLN A 667 -11.35 27.39 27.21
N ILE A 668 -11.10 27.52 25.90
CA ILE A 668 -12.03 27.11 24.84
C ILE A 668 -11.99 25.59 24.60
N TYR A 669 -10.79 25.00 24.44
CA TYR A 669 -10.62 23.60 24.02
C TYR A 669 -10.29 22.62 25.16
N GLY A 670 -9.77 23.11 26.29
CA GLY A 670 -9.37 22.31 27.46
C GLY A 670 -7.91 21.84 27.44
N ASN A 671 -7.39 21.50 28.64
CA ASN A 671 -5.96 21.23 28.90
C ASN A 671 -5.34 20.10 28.04
N GLU A 672 -6.12 19.12 27.60
CA GLU A 672 -5.62 17.94 26.88
C GLU A 672 -5.67 18.07 25.34
N LYS A 673 -6.28 19.14 24.81
CA LYS A 673 -6.59 19.29 23.36
C LYS A 673 -5.88 20.47 22.69
N PHE A 674 -4.85 20.99 23.34
CA PHE A 674 -4.06 22.14 22.91
C PHE A 674 -2.65 21.71 22.49
N LEU A 675 -2.24 22.12 21.29
CA LEU A 675 -0.86 21.99 20.85
C LEU A 675 -0.13 23.32 21.03
N ASP A 676 0.85 23.35 21.94
CA ASP A 676 1.73 24.50 22.10
C ASP A 676 2.76 24.54 20.96
N ILE A 677 2.61 25.51 20.06
CA ILE A 677 3.61 25.81 19.04
C ILE A 677 4.24 27.17 19.36
N THR A 678 5.19 27.15 20.28
CA THR A 678 6.05 28.31 20.53
C THR A 678 7.08 28.48 19.40
N ASN A 679 7.45 27.40 18.70
CA ASN A 679 8.33 27.42 17.52
C ASN A 679 7.54 27.15 16.23
N LEU A 680 7.25 28.21 15.48
CA LEU A 680 6.48 28.16 14.22
C LEU A 680 7.14 27.28 13.15
N THR A 681 8.46 27.10 13.18
CA THR A 681 9.17 26.27 12.21
C THR A 681 8.92 24.77 12.40
N GLU A 682 8.56 24.34 13.61
CA GLU A 682 8.26 22.94 13.93
C GLU A 682 6.80 22.56 13.68
N LEU A 683 5.93 23.56 13.46
CA LEU A 683 4.48 23.38 13.29
C LEU A 683 4.12 22.27 12.29
N PRO A 684 4.70 22.25 11.06
CA PRO A 684 4.34 21.23 10.06
C PRO A 684 4.66 19.82 10.57
N SER A 685 5.85 19.64 11.16
CA SER A 685 6.29 18.34 11.66
C SER A 685 5.47 17.84 12.85
N LYS A 686 5.05 18.75 13.76
CA LYS A 686 4.24 18.40 14.93
C LYS A 686 2.82 18.00 14.54
N LEU A 687 2.18 18.76 13.64
CA LEU A 687 0.83 18.42 13.17
C LEU A 687 0.80 17.06 12.48
N VAL A 688 1.74 16.81 11.56
CA VAL A 688 1.84 15.52 10.88
C VAL A 688 2.06 14.37 11.87
N ARG A 689 2.91 14.56 12.90
CA ARG A 689 3.11 13.55 13.96
C ARG A 689 1.86 13.30 14.80
N ILE A 690 1.00 14.30 15.01
CA ILE A 690 -0.22 14.13 15.79
C ILE A 690 -1.27 13.40 14.98
N ILE A 691 -1.45 13.77 13.71
CA ILE A 691 -2.31 13.01 12.80
C ILE A 691 -1.86 11.55 12.80
N ALA A 692 -0.56 11.30 12.73
CA ALA A 692 0.02 9.96 12.83
C ALA A 692 -0.22 9.21 14.14
N ARG A 693 -0.61 9.87 15.24
CA ARG A 693 -0.99 9.22 16.52
C ARG A 693 -2.47 8.87 16.60
N TYR A 694 -3.30 9.53 15.78
CA TYR A 694 -4.74 9.25 15.65
C TYR A 694 -5.03 8.22 14.55
N LEU A 695 -3.98 7.76 13.88
CA LEU A 695 -3.90 6.53 13.11
C LEU A 695 -3.50 5.40 14.06
#